data_AF-A0A225W6K7-F1
#
_entry.id   AF-A0A225W6K7-F1
#
_cell.length_a   1.000
_cell.length_b   1.000
_cell.length_c   1.000
_cell.angle_alpha   90.00
_cell.angle_beta   90.00
_cell.angle_gamma   90.00
#
_symmetry.space_group_name_H-M   'P 1'
#
loop_
_entity.id
_entity.type
_entity.pdbx_description
1 polymer ?
#
loop_
_entity_poly.entity_id
_entity_poly.type
_entity_poly.pdbx_seq_one_letter_code
_entity_poly.pdbx_strand_id
1 'polypeptide(L)'
;MSDAYGTFGVPSPSPQRANRWKKLLSSAGGVVAVVLVVVGGFLLFQSPSTTVGKNVSAKLDAAVLTSSGRARGCGRSPSTTVGKKISTKLDAAVLTSSERTFIDGVQPEKLREFLHSYASVPHTCGTEQDYKTAVYTAEQFTAFGLKAEIKEYYTLLSYPIHRRLAIVSPEQNVHELNLTEVSVPNDACTNNPDALPPYLAYSDSGNVTASVVYVNYGTQADFDWLVSNNVTLEGKIALVRYGRNFRGLKVALAEQHGMAAVIIYSDPKEDGFVQGPVYPEGIYRPKGSFQRGSLQYLSLASGDPLTPGWASVQGAPQLKYEDVDSIPHIPALPLSYEQADIILRSIGGQKAPDAWQGGLTYENGYRLGDDESLVLNLDVLMDNKVGPIWDVIGTIEGSVEPDQQVLIGNHRDAWVCGAVDPSSGSAVMMEIARGLGELVKEGWKPRRTIVLGSWDGEEFGLLGSTEFAEERAEELKQKAVAYINVDNVVGPLALAMGTPSIAKFIEDTAKVVPPNLFFGKNDSRNEPGNSLYDQWAAQTARHRSQIYGVYDGTLAPDHLIQFMGSGSDFTAFYQHLGVISANLGFTLNGAVYGTYHSNMDSLMYMETLGDPHYATHANMAQWWGLMTMRLATDVIVPFDFTTYGLVMKEDLAGFEEKISAMNRS
;
A
#
# COMPACT_ATOMS: atom_id res chain seq x y z
N MET A 1 -17.45 -6.36 -1.24
CA MET A 1 -16.38 -7.18 -0.61
C MET A 1 -15.87 -6.48 0.65
N SER A 2 -15.52 -7.20 1.73
CA SER A 2 -15.00 -6.58 2.97
C SER A 2 -14.15 -7.50 3.87
N ASP A 3 -13.62 -8.63 3.36
CA ASP A 3 -12.86 -9.57 4.20
C ASP A 3 -11.34 -9.34 4.17
N ALA A 4 -10.89 -8.17 3.69
CA ALA A 4 -9.48 -7.75 3.81
C ALA A 4 -9.16 -7.13 5.18
N TYR A 5 -10.18 -6.69 5.93
CA TYR A 5 -10.05 -6.10 7.26
C TYR A 5 -11.23 -6.60 8.09
N GLY A 6 -11.01 -7.65 8.89
CA GLY A 6 -12.03 -8.21 9.76
C GLY A 6 -12.72 -7.10 10.55
N THR A 7 -14.06 -7.14 10.60
CA THR A 7 -14.81 -6.25 11.48
C THR A 7 -14.55 -6.69 12.92
N PHE A 8 -13.72 -5.94 13.63
CA PHE A 8 -13.45 -6.20 15.04
C PHE A 8 -14.68 -5.86 15.88
N GLY A 9 -15.22 -6.86 16.58
CA GLY A 9 -15.98 -6.59 17.80
C GLY A 9 -15.01 -6.00 18.83
N VAL A 10 -15.35 -4.83 19.38
CA VAL A 10 -14.61 -4.21 20.49
C VAL A 10 -14.44 -5.25 21.60
N PRO A 11 -13.21 -5.56 22.07
CA PRO A 11 -13.02 -6.48 23.18
C PRO A 11 -13.75 -5.95 24.42
N SER A 12 -14.57 -6.79 25.06
CA SER A 12 -15.03 -6.46 26.41
C SER A 12 -13.81 -6.44 27.34
N PRO A 13 -13.54 -5.32 28.04
CA PRO A 13 -12.39 -5.24 28.92
C PRO A 13 -12.51 -6.26 30.05
N SER A 14 -11.38 -6.86 30.43
CA SER A 14 -11.30 -7.73 31.60
C SER A 14 -11.87 -7.02 32.85
N PRO A 15 -12.40 -7.76 33.85
CA PRO A 15 -13.12 -7.17 35.00
C PRO A 15 -12.33 -6.13 35.80
N GLN A 16 -10.99 -6.11 35.68
CA GLN A 16 -10.12 -5.12 36.32
C GLN A 16 -9.96 -3.81 35.51
N ARG A 17 -10.28 -3.78 34.20
CA ARG A 17 -10.17 -2.60 33.33
C ARG A 17 -11.47 -1.78 33.20
N ALA A 18 -12.65 -2.34 33.53
CA ALA A 18 -13.94 -1.64 33.46
C ALA A 18 -14.08 -0.45 34.45
N ASN A 19 -13.30 -0.41 35.53
CA ASN A 19 -13.39 0.63 36.56
C ASN A 19 -12.58 1.91 36.27
N ARG A 20 -11.74 1.96 35.22
CA ARG A 20 -10.98 3.16 34.84
C ARG A 20 -11.72 4.07 33.85
N TRP A 21 -12.51 3.50 32.94
CA TRP A 21 -13.28 4.25 31.93
C TRP A 21 -14.36 5.17 32.52
N LYS A 22 -14.92 4.83 33.69
CA LYS A 22 -15.87 5.71 34.41
C LYS A 22 -15.23 6.97 35.01
N LYS A 23 -13.91 7.01 35.22
CA LYS A 23 -13.22 8.20 35.77
C LYS A 23 -12.87 9.22 34.69
N LEU A 24 -12.51 8.79 33.48
CA LEU A 24 -12.18 9.68 32.36
C LEU A 24 -13.41 10.34 31.72
N LEU A 25 -14.56 9.66 31.72
CA LEU A 25 -15.83 10.20 31.21
C LEU A 25 -16.56 11.15 32.19
N SER A 26 -15.99 11.41 33.37
CA SER A 26 -16.55 12.35 34.35
C SER A 26 -16.00 13.78 34.26
N SER A 27 -15.01 14.03 33.38
CA SER A 27 -14.36 15.35 33.22
C SER A 27 -14.67 16.08 31.91
N ALA A 28 -15.54 15.55 31.06
CA ALA A 28 -16.06 16.25 29.89
C ALA A 28 -17.56 16.00 29.76
N GLY A 29 -18.37 16.95 30.22
CA GLY A 29 -19.82 16.86 30.16
C GLY A 29 -20.35 17.12 28.74
N GLY A 30 -21.37 16.36 28.33
CA GLY A 30 -22.23 16.73 27.19
C GLY A 30 -22.83 15.59 26.36
N VAL A 31 -23.77 14.84 26.96
CA VAL A 31 -24.93 14.12 26.39
C VAL A 31 -25.08 14.05 24.85
N VAL A 32 -25.17 12.83 24.28
CA VAL A 32 -26.37 12.24 23.63
C VAL A 32 -26.20 10.71 23.54
N ALA A 33 -27.24 9.99 23.94
CA ALA A 33 -27.37 8.53 23.90
C ALA A 33 -28.22 8.08 22.70
N VAL A 34 -27.85 6.99 22.03
CA VAL A 34 -28.78 6.11 21.28
C VAL A 34 -28.37 4.64 21.45
N VAL A 35 -29.39 3.81 21.65
CA VAL A 35 -29.38 2.40 22.09
C VAL A 35 -29.21 1.44 20.91
N LEU A 36 -28.40 0.38 21.09
CA LEU A 36 -28.31 -0.81 20.23
C LEU A 36 -29.19 -1.94 20.80
N VAL A 37 -29.97 -2.60 19.93
CA VAL A 37 -30.68 -3.85 20.24
C VAL A 37 -30.03 -4.99 19.46
N VAL A 38 -29.55 -5.99 20.18
CA VAL A 38 -29.02 -7.26 19.68
C VAL A 38 -30.10 -8.34 19.87
N VAL A 39 -30.29 -9.21 18.88
CA VAL A 39 -30.91 -10.53 19.09
C VAL A 39 -30.12 -11.57 18.31
N GLY A 40 -29.59 -12.56 19.03
CA GLY A 40 -29.03 -13.79 18.48
C GLY A 40 -30.03 -14.96 18.48
N GLY A 41 -29.68 -16.03 17.78
CA GLY A 41 -30.42 -17.30 17.79
C GLY A 41 -29.65 -18.41 17.07
N PHE A 42 -29.25 -19.41 17.84
CA PHE A 42 -28.49 -20.61 17.50
C PHE A 42 -29.44 -21.80 17.18
N LEU A 43 -29.06 -22.72 16.26
CA LEU A 43 -29.09 -24.21 16.37
C LEU A 43 -29.37 -24.99 15.05
N LEU A 44 -28.37 -25.82 14.67
CA LEU A 44 -28.37 -27.21 14.12
C LEU A 44 -29.19 -27.58 12.86
N PHE A 45 -28.53 -28.09 11.81
CA PHE A 45 -28.50 -29.51 11.38
C PHE A 45 -27.68 -29.74 10.08
N GLN A 46 -27.32 -31.01 9.85
CA GLN A 46 -26.28 -31.56 8.97
C GLN A 46 -26.61 -31.62 7.44
N SER A 47 -25.53 -31.60 6.63
CA SER A 47 -25.30 -31.95 5.19
C SER A 47 -26.08 -33.15 4.57
N PRO A 48 -25.97 -33.50 3.24
CA PRO A 48 -25.15 -32.95 2.13
C PRO A 48 -25.84 -32.78 0.73
N SER A 49 -25.09 -32.12 -0.17
CA SER A 49 -24.98 -32.25 -1.65
C SER A 49 -26.20 -32.06 -2.58
N THR A 50 -26.04 -31.18 -3.59
CA THR A 50 -26.03 -31.55 -5.03
C THR A 50 -25.82 -30.36 -5.96
N THR A 51 -25.05 -30.63 -7.00
CA THR A 51 -24.69 -29.87 -8.20
C THR A 51 -25.89 -29.58 -9.10
N VAL A 52 -26.09 -28.34 -9.56
CA VAL A 52 -26.75 -28.05 -10.85
C VAL A 52 -26.22 -26.73 -11.42
N GLY A 53 -25.53 -26.79 -12.57
CA GLY A 53 -25.20 -25.62 -13.38
C GLY A 53 -26.38 -25.19 -14.26
N LYS A 54 -26.37 -23.93 -14.71
CA LYS A 54 -27.13 -23.48 -15.90
C LYS A 54 -26.58 -22.16 -16.46
N ASN A 55 -26.08 -22.25 -17.69
CA ASN A 55 -25.91 -21.15 -18.63
C ASN A 55 -27.26 -20.52 -18.99
N VAL A 56 -27.33 -19.19 -19.08
CA VAL A 56 -28.25 -18.50 -20.00
C VAL A 56 -27.55 -17.28 -20.60
N SER A 57 -27.39 -17.31 -21.92
CA SER A 57 -27.04 -16.20 -22.80
C SER A 57 -28.32 -15.45 -23.20
N ALA A 58 -28.30 -14.12 -23.18
CA ALA A 58 -29.35 -13.29 -23.77
C ALA A 58 -28.73 -12.19 -24.63
N LYS A 59 -29.03 -12.26 -25.94
CA LYS A 59 -28.76 -11.25 -26.97
C LYS A 59 -29.71 -10.05 -26.81
N LEU A 60 -29.22 -8.85 -27.09
CA LEU A 60 -30.04 -7.65 -27.26
C LEU A 60 -29.87 -7.11 -28.68
N ASP A 61 -30.97 -7.09 -29.43
CA ASP A 61 -31.10 -6.44 -30.74
C ASP A 61 -31.62 -5.00 -30.57
N ALA A 62 -31.09 -4.11 -31.40
CA ALA A 62 -31.42 -2.69 -31.47
C ALA A 62 -32.70 -2.42 -32.28
N ALA A 63 -33.48 -1.42 -31.86
CA ALA A 63 -34.57 -0.86 -32.66
C ALA A 63 -34.46 0.67 -32.73
N VAL A 64 -34.32 1.16 -33.96
CA VAL A 64 -34.38 2.56 -34.39
C VAL A 64 -35.85 2.96 -34.57
N LEU A 65 -36.23 4.14 -34.10
CA LEU A 65 -37.51 4.78 -34.43
C LEU A 65 -37.27 6.20 -34.96
N THR A 66 -37.63 6.39 -36.22
CA THR A 66 -37.78 7.68 -36.89
C THR A 66 -39.25 8.11 -36.82
N SER A 67 -39.51 9.40 -36.64
CA SER A 67 -40.80 9.99 -37.01
C SER A 67 -40.64 11.43 -37.47
N SER A 68 -41.22 11.72 -38.62
CA SER A 68 -41.26 13.03 -39.29
C SER A 68 -42.64 13.67 -39.09
N GLY A 69 -42.70 15.01 -39.07
CA GLY A 69 -43.95 15.77 -39.07
C GLY A 69 -43.69 17.28 -39.13
N ARG A 70 -44.28 17.96 -40.11
CA ARG A 70 -44.00 19.35 -40.55
C ARG A 70 -45.28 20.19 -40.43
N ALA A 71 -45.22 21.45 -39.95
CA ALA A 71 -45.75 22.68 -40.63
C ALA A 71 -46.02 23.91 -39.72
N ARG A 72 -45.41 25.06 -40.13
CA ARG A 72 -45.87 26.50 -40.23
C ARG A 72 -46.43 27.23 -38.98
N GLY A 73 -46.11 28.50 -38.65
CA GLY A 73 -45.28 29.55 -39.25
C GLY A 73 -45.39 30.92 -38.52
N CYS A 74 -44.64 31.92 -39.04
CA CYS A 74 -44.69 33.40 -38.88
C CYS A 74 -44.03 34.15 -37.69
N GLY A 75 -43.06 35.02 -38.03
CA GLY A 75 -42.59 36.19 -37.24
C GLY A 75 -41.20 36.71 -37.66
N ARG A 76 -41.06 37.98 -38.10
CA ARG A 76 -39.85 38.62 -38.68
C ARG A 76 -38.88 39.22 -37.61
N SER A 77 -37.56 39.08 -37.89
CA SER A 77 -36.31 39.87 -37.64
C SER A 77 -36.32 41.14 -36.74
N PRO A 78 -35.20 41.56 -36.07
CA PRO A 78 -33.83 41.61 -36.64
C PRO A 78 -32.60 41.29 -35.75
N SER A 79 -31.54 40.83 -36.44
CA SER A 79 -30.10 41.03 -36.22
C SER A 79 -29.65 41.84 -35.00
N THR A 80 -28.83 41.23 -34.14
CA THR A 80 -27.69 41.89 -33.46
C THR A 80 -26.63 40.85 -33.05
N THR A 81 -25.40 41.36 -33.01
CA THR A 81 -24.11 40.70 -33.19
C THR A 81 -23.52 40.17 -31.87
N VAL A 82 -22.51 39.30 -32.01
CA VAL A 82 -21.50 38.88 -31.00
C VAL A 82 -21.94 37.80 -30.01
N GLY A 83 -21.87 36.55 -30.47
CA GLY A 83 -21.64 35.40 -29.58
C GLY A 83 -20.26 34.84 -29.87
N LYS A 84 -19.25 35.22 -29.07
CA LYS A 84 -18.02 34.41 -28.96
C LYS A 84 -18.49 33.03 -28.49
N LYS A 85 -18.43 32.02 -29.36
CA LYS A 85 -18.51 30.62 -28.95
C LYS A 85 -17.31 30.39 -28.03
N ILE A 86 -17.54 30.43 -26.72
CA ILE A 86 -16.62 29.82 -25.76
C ILE A 86 -16.77 28.32 -26.01
N SER A 87 -15.80 27.76 -26.73
CA SER A 87 -15.61 26.32 -26.87
C SER A 87 -15.30 25.76 -25.49
N THR A 88 -16.31 25.31 -24.76
CA THR A 88 -16.23 24.82 -23.37
C THR A 88 -16.04 23.31 -23.26
N LYS A 89 -15.56 22.65 -24.32
CA LYS A 89 -15.02 21.30 -24.23
C LYS A 89 -13.65 21.31 -24.89
N LEU A 90 -12.58 21.41 -24.10
CA LEU A 90 -11.36 20.72 -24.48
C LEU A 90 -11.73 19.24 -24.54
N ASP A 91 -11.45 18.61 -25.67
CA ASP A 91 -11.63 17.17 -25.80
C ASP A 91 -10.60 16.51 -24.88
N ALA A 92 -11.06 15.74 -23.89
CA ALA A 92 -10.18 15.02 -22.96
C ALA A 92 -9.15 14.13 -23.70
N ALA A 93 -9.46 13.78 -24.96
CA ALA A 93 -8.63 12.99 -25.86
C ALA A 93 -7.45 13.76 -26.50
N VAL A 94 -7.28 15.08 -26.27
CA VAL A 94 -6.22 15.86 -26.94
C VAL A 94 -5.37 16.62 -25.92
N LEU A 95 -4.05 16.45 -26.03
CA LEU A 95 -3.08 17.21 -25.24
C LEU A 95 -3.04 18.68 -25.67
N THR A 96 -3.10 19.59 -24.70
CA THR A 96 -2.77 21.01 -24.88
C THR A 96 -1.28 21.19 -25.23
N SER A 97 -0.90 22.39 -25.67
CA SER A 97 0.51 22.70 -25.94
C SER A 97 1.38 22.51 -24.70
N SER A 98 0.95 22.99 -23.52
CA SER A 98 1.72 22.83 -22.27
C SER A 98 1.79 21.38 -21.81
N GLU A 99 0.69 20.62 -21.93
CA GLU A 99 0.69 19.19 -21.60
C GLU A 99 1.64 18.40 -22.52
N ARG A 100 1.66 18.72 -23.82
CA ARG A 100 2.61 18.09 -24.75
C ARG A 100 4.05 18.46 -24.43
N THR A 101 4.33 19.74 -24.16
CA THR A 101 5.66 20.18 -23.74
C THR A 101 6.12 19.44 -22.48
N PHE A 102 5.24 19.26 -21.49
CA PHE A 102 5.55 18.50 -20.29
C PHE A 102 5.86 17.03 -20.61
N ILE A 103 4.95 16.34 -21.32
CA ILE A 103 5.09 14.90 -21.64
C ILE A 103 6.36 14.62 -22.45
N ASP A 104 6.62 15.44 -23.47
CA ASP A 104 7.81 15.31 -24.33
C ASP A 104 9.09 15.75 -23.61
N GLY A 105 8.97 16.54 -22.53
CA GLY A 105 10.06 17.08 -21.72
C GLY A 105 10.57 16.17 -20.61
N VAL A 106 9.91 15.03 -20.37
CA VAL A 106 10.34 14.02 -19.39
C VAL A 106 11.64 13.35 -19.85
N GLN A 107 12.62 13.28 -18.95
CA GLN A 107 13.99 12.82 -19.22
C GLN A 107 14.35 11.59 -18.38
N PRO A 108 14.48 10.39 -18.99
CA PRO A 108 14.93 9.17 -18.30
C PRO A 108 16.25 9.33 -17.54
N GLU A 109 17.18 10.14 -18.09
CA GLU A 109 18.48 10.41 -17.46
C GLU A 109 18.33 11.14 -16.11
N LYS A 110 17.34 12.04 -16.00
CA LYS A 110 17.03 12.76 -14.75
C LYS A 110 16.36 11.87 -13.73
N LEU A 111 15.43 11.01 -14.17
CA LEU A 111 14.84 9.98 -13.31
C LEU A 111 15.92 9.08 -12.70
N ARG A 112 16.90 8.66 -13.51
CA ARG A 112 18.06 7.91 -13.03
C ARG A 112 18.90 8.69 -12.01
N GLU A 113 19.21 9.95 -12.29
CA GLU A 113 19.96 10.82 -11.37
C GLU A 113 19.24 10.98 -10.01
N PHE A 114 17.92 11.23 -10.04
CA PHE A 114 17.11 11.36 -8.83
C PHE A 114 17.04 10.05 -8.06
N LEU A 115 16.79 8.91 -8.74
CA LEU A 115 16.76 7.60 -8.09
C LEU A 115 18.08 7.30 -7.37
N HIS A 116 19.21 7.55 -8.03
CA HIS A 116 20.54 7.36 -7.42
C HIS A 116 20.76 8.27 -6.21
N SER A 117 20.17 9.47 -6.20
CA SER A 117 20.33 10.41 -5.09
C SER A 117 19.65 9.93 -3.80
N TYR A 118 18.52 9.21 -3.93
CA TYR A 118 17.83 8.60 -2.79
C TYR A 118 18.42 7.23 -2.45
N ALA A 119 18.50 6.31 -3.42
CA ALA A 119 18.74 4.89 -3.16
C ALA A 119 20.22 4.44 -3.13
N SER A 120 21.18 5.37 -3.03
CA SER A 120 22.60 5.01 -2.93
C SER A 120 23.05 4.65 -1.51
N VAL A 121 22.36 5.16 -0.49
CA VAL A 121 22.73 5.00 0.92
C VAL A 121 21.46 4.70 1.72
N PRO A 122 21.46 3.74 2.65
CA PRO A 122 20.29 3.43 3.46
C PRO A 122 19.70 4.66 4.16
N HIS A 123 18.40 4.90 4.02
CA HIS A 123 17.72 6.12 4.48
C HIS A 123 16.44 5.79 5.26
N THR A 124 16.59 5.01 6.33
CA THR A 124 15.49 4.69 7.25
C THR A 124 14.94 5.94 7.93
N CYS A 125 13.61 6.00 8.08
CA CYS A 125 12.88 7.04 8.79
C CYS A 125 13.61 7.50 10.05
N GLY A 126 13.73 8.81 10.25
CA GLY A 126 14.28 9.43 11.45
C GLY A 126 15.81 9.35 11.58
N THR A 127 16.51 8.80 10.59
CA THR A 127 17.99 8.74 10.57
C THR A 127 18.60 10.01 9.98
N GLU A 128 19.91 10.20 10.21
CA GLU A 128 20.64 11.33 9.61
C GLU A 128 20.60 11.29 8.07
N GLN A 129 20.65 10.08 7.48
CA GLN A 129 20.61 9.95 6.03
C GLN A 129 19.22 10.27 5.46
N ASP A 130 18.15 9.85 6.13
CA ASP A 130 16.79 10.26 5.78
C ASP A 130 16.64 11.80 5.83
N TYR A 131 17.08 12.46 6.89
CA TYR A 131 17.09 13.93 6.93
C TYR A 131 17.87 14.56 5.75
N LYS A 132 19.01 13.99 5.36
CA LYS A 132 19.77 14.45 4.17
C LYS A 132 18.95 14.32 2.89
N THR A 133 18.16 13.26 2.75
CA THR A 133 17.26 13.12 1.60
C THR A 133 16.15 14.18 1.64
N ALA A 134 15.59 14.52 2.80
CA ALA A 134 14.62 15.61 2.95
C ALA A 134 15.20 16.97 2.53
N VAL A 135 16.42 17.27 3.00
CA VAL A 135 17.14 18.51 2.61
C VAL A 135 17.37 18.55 1.11
N TYR A 136 17.83 17.44 0.52
CA TYR A 136 17.99 17.33 -0.93
C TYR A 136 16.69 17.61 -1.68
N THR A 137 15.57 17.00 -1.28
CA THR A 137 14.25 17.24 -1.89
C THR A 137 13.87 18.72 -1.84
N ALA A 138 14.03 19.37 -0.68
CA ALA A 138 13.69 20.78 -0.49
C ALA A 138 14.57 21.71 -1.35
N GLU A 139 15.86 21.43 -1.44
CA GLU A 139 16.81 22.17 -2.29
C GLU A 139 16.45 22.04 -3.77
N GLN A 140 16.14 20.83 -4.24
CA GLN A 140 15.74 20.58 -5.61
C GLN A 140 14.40 21.26 -5.96
N PHE A 141 13.37 21.15 -5.10
CA PHE A 141 12.11 21.88 -5.28
C PHE A 141 12.35 23.39 -5.42
N THR A 142 13.19 23.96 -4.56
CA THR A 142 13.58 25.37 -4.63
C THR A 142 14.29 25.70 -5.95
N ALA A 143 15.24 24.87 -6.39
CA ALA A 143 15.95 25.05 -7.65
C ALA A 143 15.04 24.97 -8.89
N PHE A 144 13.99 24.15 -8.82
CA PHE A 144 12.96 24.08 -9.86
C PHE A 144 12.01 25.29 -9.86
N GLY A 145 11.99 26.07 -8.76
CA GLY A 145 11.21 27.30 -8.63
C GLY A 145 9.93 27.13 -7.81
N LEU A 146 9.77 26.02 -7.10
CA LEU A 146 8.68 25.80 -6.16
C LEU A 146 8.99 26.47 -4.83
N LYS A 147 7.95 26.85 -4.08
CA LYS A 147 8.11 27.16 -2.65
C LYS A 147 8.26 25.82 -1.92
N ALA A 148 9.38 25.63 -1.21
CA ALA A 148 9.65 24.41 -0.45
C ALA A 148 9.68 24.70 1.06
N GLU A 149 9.15 23.77 1.85
CA GLU A 149 9.17 23.79 3.32
C GLU A 149 9.45 22.38 3.84
N ILE A 150 10.34 22.27 4.83
CA ILE A 150 10.50 21.03 5.60
C ILE A 150 9.63 21.15 6.84
N LYS A 151 8.72 20.21 7.02
CA LYS A 151 7.79 20.15 8.14
C LYS A 151 8.20 19.03 9.09
N GLU A 152 8.43 19.39 10.34
CA GLU A 152 8.83 18.47 11.40
C GLU A 152 7.63 17.97 12.21
N TYR A 153 7.60 16.65 12.44
CA TYR A 153 6.76 15.99 13.45
C TYR A 153 7.64 15.16 14.40
N TYR A 154 7.17 14.91 15.62
CA TYR A 154 7.91 14.24 16.68
C TYR A 154 7.18 12.95 17.08
N THR A 155 7.41 11.89 16.32
CA THR A 155 6.64 10.64 16.37
C THR A 155 7.38 9.54 17.14
N LEU A 156 6.67 8.48 17.54
CA LEU A 156 7.30 7.29 18.10
C LEU A 156 8.07 6.51 17.03
N LEU A 157 9.40 6.51 17.12
CA LEU A 157 10.28 5.69 16.30
C LEU A 157 10.67 4.41 17.03
N SER A 158 11.07 3.39 16.29
CA SER A 158 11.36 2.04 16.78
C SER A 158 12.55 1.42 16.05
N TYR A 159 13.67 1.17 16.73
CA TYR A 159 14.87 0.56 16.13
C TYR A 159 15.37 -0.66 16.92
N PRO A 160 16.02 -1.65 16.28
CA PRO A 160 16.54 -2.80 16.99
C PRO A 160 17.85 -2.46 17.73
N ILE A 161 17.95 -2.82 19.00
CA ILE A 161 19.21 -2.82 19.78
C ILE A 161 19.83 -4.21 19.77
N HIS A 162 19.03 -5.24 20.05
CA HIS A 162 19.48 -6.63 20.11
C HIS A 162 18.46 -7.56 19.46
N ARG A 163 18.96 -8.57 18.77
CA ARG A 163 18.15 -9.63 18.15
C ARG A 163 18.90 -10.94 18.27
N ARG A 164 18.25 -11.95 18.81
CA ARG A 164 18.77 -13.31 18.89
C ARG A 164 17.65 -14.31 18.75
N LEU A 165 17.92 -15.37 18.00
CA LEU A 165 17.05 -16.52 17.88
C LEU A 165 17.88 -17.79 17.94
N ALA A 166 17.53 -18.72 18.81
CA ALA A 166 18.24 -19.99 18.94
C ALA A 166 17.29 -21.16 19.12
N ILE A 167 17.67 -22.32 18.58
CA ILE A 167 17.09 -23.60 18.98
C ILE A 167 17.75 -23.99 20.31
N VAL A 168 16.93 -24.24 21.33
CA VAL A 168 17.39 -24.68 22.66
C VAL A 168 16.93 -26.09 23.02
N SER A 169 15.99 -26.65 22.26
CA SER A 169 15.62 -28.07 22.29
C SER A 169 15.20 -28.51 20.89
N PRO A 170 15.60 -29.71 20.43
CA PRO A 170 16.27 -30.77 21.19
C PRO A 170 17.79 -30.53 21.35
N GLU A 171 18.41 -31.11 22.39
CA GLU A 171 19.83 -30.89 22.74
C GLU A 171 20.79 -31.12 21.56
N GLN A 172 20.49 -32.09 20.68
CA GLN A 172 21.36 -32.42 19.55
C GLN A 172 21.36 -31.34 18.46
N ASN A 173 20.37 -30.44 18.46
CA ASN A 173 20.19 -29.38 17.47
C ASN A 173 20.33 -27.98 18.09
N VAL A 174 20.91 -27.86 19.29
CA VAL A 174 21.11 -26.56 19.92
C VAL A 174 22.09 -25.72 19.12
N HIS A 175 21.61 -24.62 18.56
CA HIS A 175 22.44 -23.62 17.87
C HIS A 175 21.68 -22.29 17.71
N GLU A 176 22.45 -21.24 17.47
CA GLU A 176 21.93 -19.91 17.16
C GLU A 176 21.70 -19.77 15.65
N LEU A 177 20.57 -19.17 15.27
CA LEU A 177 20.22 -18.93 13.87
C LEU A 177 20.91 -17.66 13.36
N ASN A 178 21.23 -17.64 12.07
CA ASN A 178 21.88 -16.48 11.45
C ASN A 178 20.85 -15.42 11.06
N LEU A 179 20.81 -14.31 11.80
CA LEU A 179 19.92 -13.17 11.56
C LEU A 179 20.56 -12.05 10.71
N THR A 180 21.61 -12.39 9.96
CA THR A 180 22.30 -11.48 9.03
C THR A 180 21.79 -11.73 7.62
N GLU A 181 21.30 -10.67 6.99
CA GLU A 181 20.87 -10.71 5.59
C GLU A 181 22.09 -10.85 4.67
N VAL A 182 21.96 -11.65 3.61
CA VAL A 182 23.10 -12.00 2.76
C VAL A 182 23.50 -10.86 1.83
N SER A 183 24.79 -10.79 1.56
CA SER A 183 25.39 -9.89 0.58
C SER A 183 25.32 -10.45 -0.84
N VAL A 184 25.08 -9.57 -1.82
CA VAL A 184 25.10 -9.91 -3.25
C VAL A 184 26.32 -9.26 -3.92
N PRO A 185 27.14 -10.01 -4.69
CA PRO A 185 28.29 -9.44 -5.37
C PRO A 185 27.92 -8.28 -6.29
N ASN A 186 28.70 -7.19 -6.22
CA ASN A 186 28.49 -5.93 -6.96
C ASN A 186 27.25 -5.12 -6.59
N ASP A 187 26.46 -5.58 -5.64
CA ASP A 187 25.37 -4.80 -5.06
C ASP A 187 25.85 -4.07 -3.81
N ALA A 188 26.10 -2.77 -3.96
CA ALA A 188 26.63 -1.93 -2.89
C ALA A 188 25.67 -1.81 -1.69
N CYS A 189 24.36 -1.85 -1.92
CA CYS A 189 23.38 -1.72 -0.84
C CYS A 189 23.44 -2.91 0.12
N THR A 190 23.60 -4.12 -0.42
CA THR A 190 23.60 -5.36 0.37
C THR A 190 24.79 -5.50 1.33
N ASN A 191 25.81 -4.66 1.16
CA ASN A 191 27.02 -4.63 1.99
C ASN A 191 27.21 -3.31 2.75
N ASN A 192 26.23 -2.42 2.73
CA ASN A 192 26.38 -1.11 3.34
C ASN A 192 26.33 -1.25 4.88
N PRO A 193 27.38 -0.83 5.61
CA PRO A 193 27.44 -0.96 7.08
C PRO A 193 26.43 -0.06 7.81
N ASP A 194 25.88 0.95 7.15
CA ASP A 194 24.86 1.85 7.71
C ASP A 194 23.45 1.24 7.64
N ALA A 195 23.28 0.12 6.92
CA ALA A 195 22.01 -0.58 6.83
C ALA A 195 21.63 -1.20 8.19
N LEU A 196 20.45 -0.85 8.71
CA LEU A 196 19.91 -1.53 9.88
C LEU A 196 19.65 -3.01 9.56
N PRO A 197 19.93 -3.90 10.53
CA PRO A 197 19.77 -5.33 10.27
C PRO A 197 18.27 -5.70 10.24
N PRO A 198 17.86 -6.89 9.76
CA PRO A 198 16.45 -7.24 9.67
C PRO A 198 15.68 -7.18 10.99
N TYR A 199 14.58 -6.43 11.05
CA TYR A 199 13.72 -6.31 12.22
C TYR A 199 12.29 -5.97 11.83
N LEU A 200 11.41 -5.97 12.81
CA LEU A 200 10.03 -5.54 12.69
C LEU A 200 9.83 -4.32 13.62
N ALA A 201 9.50 -3.16 13.06
CA ALA A 201 9.27 -1.98 13.89
C ALA A 201 8.04 -2.16 14.78
N TYR A 202 8.13 -1.60 15.98
CA TYR A 202 7.23 -1.74 17.11
C TYR A 202 7.08 -3.17 17.65
N SER A 203 7.97 -4.11 17.32
CA SER A 203 8.09 -5.32 18.12
C SER A 203 8.26 -4.94 19.59
N ASP A 204 7.60 -5.65 20.50
CA ASP A 204 7.89 -5.47 21.92
C ASP A 204 9.29 -6.05 22.23
N SER A 205 9.90 -5.55 23.31
CA SER A 205 11.13 -6.11 23.86
C SER A 205 10.83 -7.28 24.77
N GLY A 206 11.54 -8.38 24.62
CA GLY A 206 11.35 -9.54 25.49
C GLY A 206 12.25 -10.72 25.15
N ASN A 207 12.44 -11.58 26.16
CA ASN A 207 13.20 -12.82 26.05
C ASN A 207 12.26 -13.98 26.37
N VAL A 208 11.85 -14.71 25.33
CA VAL A 208 10.85 -15.77 25.37
C VAL A 208 11.50 -17.09 25.03
N THR A 209 11.29 -18.10 25.88
CA THR A 209 11.67 -19.49 25.57
C THR A 209 10.43 -20.36 25.60
N ALA A 210 10.03 -20.88 24.43
CA ALA A 210 8.82 -21.66 24.30
C ALA A 210 8.85 -22.57 23.07
N SER A 211 7.96 -23.56 23.06
CA SER A 211 7.77 -24.42 21.89
C SER A 211 7.03 -23.70 20.76
N VAL A 212 7.22 -24.17 19.53
CA VAL A 212 6.72 -23.50 18.32
C VAL A 212 5.39 -24.11 17.84
N VAL A 213 4.52 -23.27 17.29
CA VAL A 213 3.34 -23.67 16.52
C VAL A 213 3.38 -23.02 15.14
N TYR A 214 3.20 -23.81 14.08
CA TYR A 214 3.05 -23.28 12.73
C TYR A 214 1.61 -22.84 12.46
N VAL A 215 1.41 -21.57 12.15
CA VAL A 215 0.09 -20.91 12.04
C VAL A 215 -0.24 -20.49 10.60
N ASN A 216 0.38 -21.11 9.59
CA ASN A 216 0.15 -20.76 8.19
C ASN A 216 0.36 -19.26 7.93
N TYR A 217 -0.60 -18.54 7.35
CA TYR A 217 -0.50 -17.09 7.13
C TYR A 217 -0.87 -16.27 8.37
N GLY A 218 -1.32 -16.88 9.48
CA GLY A 218 -1.78 -16.14 10.65
C GLY A 218 -3.02 -15.30 10.36
N THR A 219 -3.95 -15.82 9.56
CA THR A 219 -5.28 -15.24 9.37
C THR A 219 -6.24 -15.68 10.49
N GLN A 220 -7.36 -14.97 10.68
CA GLN A 220 -8.38 -15.39 11.65
C GLN A 220 -8.82 -16.84 11.41
N ALA A 221 -9.04 -17.22 10.16
CA ALA A 221 -9.42 -18.57 9.79
C ALA A 221 -8.34 -19.62 10.13
N ASP A 222 -7.06 -19.25 10.11
CA ASP A 222 -5.98 -20.15 10.51
C ASP A 222 -6.02 -20.42 12.02
N PHE A 223 -6.19 -19.36 12.82
CA PHE A 223 -6.32 -19.46 14.27
C PHE A 223 -7.58 -20.24 14.68
N ASP A 224 -8.74 -19.94 14.08
CA ASP A 224 -9.99 -20.65 14.33
C ASP A 224 -9.86 -22.15 14.02
N TRP A 225 -9.16 -22.49 12.93
CA TRP A 225 -8.91 -23.87 12.55
C TRP A 225 -8.02 -24.57 13.59
N LEU A 226 -6.94 -23.93 14.06
CA LEU A 226 -6.04 -24.48 15.08
C LEU A 226 -6.78 -24.78 16.39
N VAL A 227 -7.57 -23.81 16.87
CA VAL A 227 -8.39 -23.98 18.08
C VAL A 227 -9.39 -25.12 17.91
N SER A 228 -10.06 -25.18 16.77
CA SER A 228 -11.04 -26.24 16.46
C SER A 228 -10.41 -27.64 16.35
N ASN A 229 -9.09 -27.72 16.12
CA ASN A 229 -8.33 -28.97 16.03
C ASN A 229 -7.48 -29.25 17.27
N ASN A 230 -7.79 -28.60 18.40
CA ASN A 230 -7.15 -28.81 19.70
C ASN A 230 -5.63 -28.54 19.69
N VAL A 231 -5.16 -27.57 18.91
CA VAL A 231 -3.78 -27.09 19.00
C VAL A 231 -3.68 -26.03 20.11
N THR A 232 -2.74 -26.22 21.03
CA THR A 232 -2.48 -25.28 22.13
C THR A 232 -1.68 -24.09 21.61
N LEU A 233 -2.21 -22.88 21.79
CA LEU A 233 -1.58 -21.64 21.32
C LEU A 233 -0.96 -20.82 22.45
N GLU A 234 -1.62 -20.81 23.62
CA GLU A 234 -1.20 -20.00 24.77
C GLU A 234 0.23 -20.34 25.21
N GLY A 235 1.07 -19.31 25.37
CA GLY A 235 2.46 -19.43 25.77
C GLY A 235 3.42 -19.96 24.71
N LYS A 236 2.96 -20.21 23.48
CA LYS A 236 3.79 -20.73 22.37
C LYS A 236 4.37 -19.61 21.50
N ILE A 237 5.41 -19.93 20.73
CA ILE A 237 5.92 -19.05 19.67
C ILE A 237 5.20 -19.37 18.35
N ALA A 238 4.59 -18.37 17.73
CA ALA A 238 3.94 -18.51 16.43
C ALA A 238 5.00 -18.47 15.32
N LEU A 239 5.06 -19.48 14.46
CA LEU A 239 5.74 -19.40 13.17
C LEU A 239 4.69 -19.15 12.09
N VAL A 240 4.76 -17.99 11.44
CA VAL A 240 3.81 -17.55 10.42
C VAL A 240 4.53 -17.15 9.14
N ARG A 241 3.87 -17.28 7.99
CA ARG A 241 4.39 -16.77 6.72
C ARG A 241 3.76 -15.44 6.32
N TYR A 242 4.54 -14.61 5.62
CA TYR A 242 4.07 -13.43 4.92
C TYR A 242 3.02 -13.78 3.85
N GLY A 243 2.25 -12.77 3.44
CA GLY A 243 1.18 -12.88 2.44
C GLY A 243 -0.24 -12.92 3.07
N ARG A 244 -1.26 -12.83 2.21
CA ARG A 244 -2.71 -12.81 2.53
C ARG A 244 -3.20 -11.61 3.34
N ASN A 245 -2.72 -11.42 4.56
CA ASN A 245 -3.05 -10.31 5.44
C ASN A 245 -1.79 -9.54 5.86
N PHE A 246 -2.00 -8.28 6.26
CA PHE A 246 -0.94 -7.41 6.75
C PHE A 246 -0.22 -8.00 7.98
N ARG A 247 1.09 -7.79 8.08
CA ARG A 247 1.94 -8.42 9.10
C ARG A 247 1.54 -8.08 10.54
N GLY A 248 1.14 -6.84 10.81
CA GLY A 248 0.64 -6.43 12.13
C GLY A 248 -0.60 -7.20 12.56
N LEU A 249 -1.50 -7.56 11.63
CA LEU A 249 -2.68 -8.38 11.95
C LEU A 249 -2.30 -9.79 12.40
N LYS A 250 -1.24 -10.37 11.85
CA LYS A 250 -0.76 -11.70 12.25
C LYS A 250 -0.32 -11.68 13.72
N VAL A 251 0.37 -10.61 14.12
CA VAL A 251 0.85 -10.43 15.49
C VAL A 251 -0.31 -10.10 16.44
N ALA A 252 -1.23 -9.22 16.05
CA ALA A 252 -2.43 -8.91 16.82
C ALA A 252 -3.26 -10.18 17.12
N LEU A 253 -3.46 -11.04 16.11
CA LEU A 253 -4.19 -12.29 16.30
C LEU A 253 -3.41 -13.27 17.20
N ALA A 254 -2.10 -13.41 17.02
CA ALA A 254 -1.28 -14.24 17.91
C ALA A 254 -1.38 -13.78 19.38
N GLU A 255 -1.32 -12.48 19.63
CA GLU A 255 -1.47 -11.88 20.96
C GLU A 255 -2.87 -12.15 21.54
N GLN A 256 -3.93 -11.99 20.75
CA GLN A 256 -5.31 -12.30 21.17
C GLN A 256 -5.50 -13.77 21.56
N HIS A 257 -4.72 -14.68 20.98
CA HIS A 257 -4.70 -16.10 21.31
C HIS A 257 -3.68 -16.47 22.40
N GLY A 258 -3.09 -15.48 23.08
CA GLY A 258 -2.20 -15.68 24.23
C GLY A 258 -0.83 -16.24 23.86
N MET A 259 -0.43 -16.16 22.58
CA MET A 259 0.90 -16.58 22.15
C MET A 259 1.97 -15.63 22.71
N ALA A 260 3.15 -16.16 23.00
CA ALA A 260 4.20 -15.43 23.70
C ALA A 260 5.10 -14.59 22.78
N ALA A 261 5.20 -14.96 21.50
CA ALA A 261 6.01 -14.27 20.50
C ALA A 261 5.66 -14.74 19.08
N VAL A 262 6.10 -13.98 18.07
CA VAL A 262 5.84 -14.28 16.65
C VAL A 262 7.13 -14.26 15.83
N ILE A 263 7.28 -15.24 14.94
CA ILE A 263 8.33 -15.32 13.94
C ILE A 263 7.66 -15.32 12.57
N ILE A 264 8.06 -14.40 11.70
CA ILE A 264 7.47 -14.23 10.36
C ILE A 264 8.51 -14.54 9.28
N TYR A 265 8.19 -15.38 8.29
CA TYR A 265 9.09 -15.67 7.16
C TYR A 265 8.42 -15.54 5.79
N SER A 266 9.22 -15.31 4.73
CA SER A 266 8.74 -15.25 3.35
C SER A 266 8.81 -16.63 2.69
N ASP A 267 7.67 -17.33 2.58
CA ASP A 267 7.63 -18.66 1.99
C ASP A 267 7.95 -18.64 0.48
N PRO A 268 8.87 -19.49 -0.03
CA PRO A 268 9.21 -19.52 -1.45
C PRO A 268 8.06 -19.81 -2.41
N LYS A 269 6.95 -20.36 -1.90
CA LYS A 269 5.71 -20.55 -2.65
C LYS A 269 5.08 -19.23 -3.07
N GLU A 270 5.21 -18.17 -2.29
CA GLU A 270 4.60 -16.86 -2.60
C GLU A 270 5.55 -15.97 -3.38
N ASP A 271 6.81 -15.92 -2.96
CA ASP A 271 7.80 -14.98 -3.47
C ASP A 271 9.18 -15.61 -3.33
N GLY A 272 9.51 -16.58 -4.18
CA GLY A 272 10.80 -17.26 -4.16
C GLY A 272 10.96 -18.23 -5.31
N PHE A 273 11.83 -19.23 -5.15
CA PHE A 273 12.23 -20.14 -6.23
C PHE A 273 11.09 -20.96 -6.85
N VAL A 274 9.93 -21.08 -6.19
CA VAL A 274 8.75 -21.75 -6.76
C VAL A 274 8.11 -20.89 -7.85
N GLN A 275 8.19 -19.58 -7.72
CA GLN A 275 7.63 -18.63 -8.68
C GLN A 275 8.56 -18.39 -9.88
N GLY A 276 9.88 -18.57 -9.69
CA GLY A 276 10.86 -18.47 -10.77
C GLY A 276 12.28 -18.17 -10.27
N PRO A 277 13.18 -17.72 -11.17
CA PRO A 277 14.54 -17.36 -10.81
C PRO A 277 14.58 -16.24 -9.76
N VAL A 278 15.48 -16.38 -8.78
CA VAL A 278 15.63 -15.45 -7.66
C VAL A 278 16.76 -14.45 -7.90
N TYR A 279 16.76 -13.32 -7.20
CA TYR A 279 17.81 -12.29 -7.31
C TYR A 279 19.20 -12.88 -6.94
N PRO A 280 20.28 -12.59 -7.70
CA PRO A 280 20.39 -11.62 -8.81
C PRO A 280 19.96 -12.10 -10.20
N GLU A 281 19.67 -13.38 -10.40
CA GLU A 281 19.33 -13.92 -11.72
C GLU A 281 17.86 -13.71 -12.14
N GLY A 282 16.99 -13.31 -11.20
CA GLY A 282 15.59 -13.01 -11.49
C GLY A 282 14.90 -12.19 -10.39
N ILE A 283 13.61 -11.98 -10.57
CA ILE A 283 12.83 -10.99 -9.82
C ILE A 283 12.38 -11.44 -8.43
N TYR A 284 12.50 -12.73 -8.10
CA TYR A 284 11.95 -13.32 -6.87
C TYR A 284 12.96 -13.35 -5.72
N ARG A 285 12.47 -13.54 -4.49
CA ARG A 285 13.29 -13.50 -3.29
C ARG A 285 14.34 -14.61 -3.20
N PRO A 286 15.62 -14.29 -2.95
CA PRO A 286 16.65 -15.27 -2.67
C PRO A 286 16.65 -15.72 -1.21
N LYS A 287 17.28 -16.87 -0.95
CA LYS A 287 17.14 -17.61 0.32
C LYS A 287 17.57 -16.90 1.58
N GLY A 288 18.54 -16.00 1.48
CA GLY A 288 19.06 -15.23 2.60
C GLY A 288 18.42 -13.85 2.78
N SER A 289 17.41 -13.49 1.97
CA SER A 289 16.70 -12.20 2.05
C SER A 289 15.66 -12.21 3.17
N PHE A 290 15.56 -11.10 3.87
CA PHE A 290 14.58 -10.86 4.92
C PHE A 290 13.60 -9.78 4.47
N GLN A 291 12.36 -9.83 4.95
CA GLN A 291 11.38 -8.76 4.77
C GLN A 291 11.21 -8.03 6.11
N ARG A 292 11.62 -6.77 6.17
CA ARG A 292 11.35 -5.84 7.28
C ARG A 292 9.90 -5.33 7.21
N GLY A 293 9.48 -4.55 8.20
CA GLY A 293 8.16 -3.90 8.18
C GLY A 293 7.68 -3.45 9.54
N SER A 294 6.75 -2.50 9.55
CA SER A 294 6.02 -2.10 10.76
C SER A 294 5.00 -3.15 11.19
N LEU A 295 4.87 -3.33 12.51
CA LEU A 295 3.82 -4.13 13.15
C LEU A 295 2.64 -3.31 13.65
N GLN A 296 2.63 -2.00 13.41
CA GLN A 296 1.50 -1.16 13.79
C GLN A 296 0.21 -1.72 13.22
N TYR A 297 -0.83 -1.77 14.03
CA TYR A 297 -2.15 -2.27 13.66
C TYR A 297 -2.87 -1.21 12.82
N LEU A 298 -2.47 -1.07 11.56
CA LEU A 298 -3.02 -0.09 10.60
C LEU A 298 -4.53 -0.23 10.39
N SER A 299 -5.11 -1.38 10.70
CA SER A 299 -6.57 -1.59 10.71
C SER A 299 -7.29 -0.88 11.86
N LEU A 300 -6.55 -0.47 12.91
CA LEU A 300 -7.06 0.31 14.05
C LEU A 300 -6.75 1.79 13.86
N ALA A 301 -5.49 2.13 13.60
CA ALA A 301 -5.03 3.50 13.36
C ALA A 301 -3.70 3.50 12.59
N SER A 302 -3.56 4.42 11.63
CA SER A 302 -2.29 4.86 11.04
C SER A 302 -1.79 6.13 11.74
N GLY A 303 -0.59 6.59 11.39
CA GLY A 303 0.03 7.76 12.03
C GLY A 303 0.77 7.40 13.31
N ASP A 304 1.22 8.40 14.07
CA ASP A 304 1.97 8.18 15.30
C ASP A 304 1.14 7.40 16.34
N PRO A 305 1.62 6.23 16.81
CA PRO A 305 0.93 5.46 17.84
C PRO A 305 0.64 6.25 19.13
N LEU A 306 1.40 7.32 19.41
CA LEU A 306 1.22 8.15 20.60
C LEU A 306 0.21 9.28 20.45
N THR A 307 -0.21 9.62 19.23
CA THR A 307 -1.12 10.76 18.98
C THR A 307 -2.29 10.42 18.05
N PRO A 308 -3.05 9.33 18.31
CA PRO A 308 -4.10 8.90 17.39
C PRO A 308 -5.22 9.95 17.26
N GLY A 309 -5.30 10.62 16.11
CA GLY A 309 -6.32 11.61 15.78
C GLY A 309 -5.89 13.07 15.98
N TRP A 310 -4.62 13.36 16.29
CA TRP A 310 -4.10 14.73 16.34
C TRP A 310 -2.61 14.77 16.00
N ALA A 311 -2.19 15.81 15.29
CA ALA A 311 -0.81 15.90 14.81
C ALA A 311 0.24 15.94 15.93
N SER A 312 1.31 15.19 15.73
CA SER A 312 2.46 15.00 16.61
C SER A 312 3.46 16.16 16.49
N VAL A 313 2.95 17.38 16.64
CA VAL A 313 3.74 18.62 16.66
C VAL A 313 4.48 18.78 17.99
N GLN A 314 5.53 19.61 18.00
CA GLN A 314 6.30 19.84 19.22
C GLN A 314 5.41 20.28 20.41
N GLY A 315 5.43 19.49 21.48
CA GLY A 315 4.64 19.75 22.70
C GLY A 315 3.19 19.28 22.64
N ALA A 316 2.78 18.55 21.59
CA ALA A 316 1.50 17.86 21.55
C ALA A 316 1.35 16.88 22.72
N PRO A 317 0.13 16.69 23.26
CA PRO A 317 -0.11 15.64 24.25
C PRO A 317 0.14 14.28 23.61
N GLN A 318 0.80 13.38 24.33
CA GLN A 318 1.08 12.02 23.89
C GLN A 318 0.43 11.02 24.85
N LEU A 319 -0.05 9.92 24.29
CA LEU A 319 -0.38 8.73 25.08
C LEU A 319 0.88 8.21 25.77
N LYS A 320 0.69 7.45 26.84
CA LYS A 320 1.78 6.65 27.38
C LYS A 320 1.94 5.40 26.55
N TYR A 321 3.17 4.94 26.39
CA TYR A 321 3.46 3.73 25.60
C TYR A 321 2.63 2.52 26.06
N GLU A 322 2.46 2.31 27.37
CA GLU A 322 1.65 1.21 27.91
C GLU A 322 0.14 1.29 27.64
N ASP A 323 -0.35 2.47 27.22
CA ASP A 323 -1.75 2.73 26.92
C ASP A 323 -2.01 2.71 25.39
N VAL A 324 -1.00 2.40 24.56
CA VAL A 324 -1.13 2.33 23.09
C VAL A 324 -1.67 0.96 22.67
N ASP A 325 -2.84 0.96 22.04
CA ASP A 325 -3.51 -0.25 21.53
C ASP A 325 -3.22 -0.52 20.02
N SER A 326 -2.49 0.37 19.34
CA SER A 326 -2.20 0.27 17.91
C SER A 326 -0.87 -0.40 17.58
N ILE A 327 -0.13 -0.94 18.55
CA ILE A 327 1.14 -1.67 18.37
C ILE A 327 1.15 -2.93 19.25
N PRO A 328 1.97 -3.95 18.92
CA PRO A 328 2.00 -5.20 19.70
C PRO A 328 2.72 -5.06 21.05
N HIS A 329 2.32 -5.91 22.02
CA HIS A 329 2.96 -6.08 23.32
C HIS A 329 3.53 -7.51 23.49
N ILE A 330 3.96 -8.11 22.37
CA ILE A 330 4.71 -9.37 22.32
C ILE A 330 5.90 -9.24 21.36
N PRO A 331 7.04 -9.91 21.63
CA PRO A 331 8.20 -9.88 20.73
C PRO A 331 7.91 -10.53 19.38
N ALA A 332 8.44 -9.94 18.32
CA ALA A 332 8.33 -10.46 16.97
C ALA A 332 9.61 -10.26 16.14
N LEU A 333 9.91 -11.21 15.26
CA LEU A 333 11.13 -11.18 14.45
C LEU A 333 10.89 -11.70 13.01
N PRO A 334 11.47 -11.07 11.97
CA PRO A 334 11.42 -11.59 10.61
C PRO A 334 12.55 -12.59 10.38
N LEU A 335 12.31 -13.60 9.53
CA LEU A 335 13.29 -14.58 9.08
C LEU A 335 13.36 -14.68 7.56
N SER A 336 14.55 -14.95 7.06
CA SER A 336 14.72 -15.48 5.72
C SER A 336 14.18 -16.90 5.63
N TYR A 337 13.81 -17.35 4.43
CA TYR A 337 13.36 -18.73 4.29
C TYR A 337 14.48 -19.75 4.44
N GLU A 338 15.75 -19.36 4.31
CA GLU A 338 16.88 -20.22 4.68
C GLU A 338 16.88 -20.53 6.18
N GLN A 339 16.61 -19.54 7.04
CA GLN A 339 16.51 -19.76 8.48
C GLN A 339 15.20 -20.45 8.87
N ALA A 340 14.10 -20.12 8.20
CA ALA A 340 12.83 -20.80 8.41
C ALA A 340 12.89 -22.28 8.03
N ASP A 341 13.69 -22.66 7.03
CA ASP A 341 13.91 -24.06 6.63
C ASP A 341 14.46 -24.92 7.79
N ILE A 342 15.35 -24.36 8.60
CA ILE A 342 15.91 -25.06 9.78
C ILE A 342 14.81 -25.35 10.82
N ILE A 343 13.94 -24.37 11.07
CA ILE A 343 12.81 -24.48 12.02
C ILE A 343 11.78 -25.47 11.48
N LEU A 344 11.37 -25.32 10.22
CA LEU A 344 10.33 -26.16 9.59
C LEU A 344 10.76 -27.62 9.41
N ARG A 345 12.06 -27.91 9.28
CA ARG A 345 12.59 -29.28 9.33
C ARG A 345 12.53 -29.90 10.72
N SER A 346 12.59 -29.07 11.76
CA SER A 346 12.71 -29.49 13.15
C SER A 346 11.36 -29.55 13.88
N ILE A 347 10.34 -28.88 13.34
CA ILE A 347 9.00 -28.86 13.94
C ILE A 347 8.32 -30.23 13.81
N GLY A 348 7.86 -30.75 14.94
CA GLY A 348 7.16 -32.03 15.07
C GLY A 348 5.65 -31.89 15.04
N GLY A 349 4.96 -32.85 15.66
CA GLY A 349 3.52 -32.82 15.82
C GLY A 349 2.73 -33.28 14.60
N GLN A 350 1.47 -32.88 14.57
CA GLN A 350 0.51 -33.27 13.53
C GLN A 350 0.91 -32.68 12.18
N LYS A 351 0.54 -33.39 11.08
CA LYS A 351 0.73 -32.85 9.73
C LYS A 351 -0.15 -31.62 9.55
N ALA A 352 0.44 -30.51 9.09
CA ALA A 352 -0.34 -29.35 8.71
C ALA A 352 -1.25 -29.69 7.50
N PRO A 353 -2.41 -29.03 7.35
CA PRO A 353 -3.28 -29.21 6.19
C PRO A 353 -2.53 -29.13 4.86
N ASP A 354 -3.00 -29.86 3.83
CA ASP A 354 -2.33 -29.84 2.52
C ASP A 354 -2.34 -28.42 1.90
N ALA A 355 -3.39 -27.63 2.16
CA ALA A 355 -3.45 -26.22 1.77
C ALA A 355 -2.39 -25.34 2.47
N TRP A 356 -1.89 -25.78 3.62
CA TRP A 356 -0.90 -25.05 4.42
C TRP A 356 0.54 -25.39 4.03
N GLN A 357 0.76 -26.35 3.13
CA GLN A 357 2.09 -26.66 2.63
C GLN A 357 2.68 -25.48 1.83
N GLY A 358 3.99 -25.27 1.94
CA GLY A 358 4.73 -24.19 1.30
C GLY A 358 5.63 -24.64 0.16
N GLY A 359 6.61 -23.80 -0.16
CA GLY A 359 7.57 -24.01 -1.24
C GLY A 359 8.77 -24.85 -0.81
N LEU A 360 9.07 -24.87 0.49
CA LEU A 360 10.05 -25.78 1.06
C LEU A 360 9.42 -27.19 1.13
N THR A 361 10.17 -28.21 0.73
CA THR A 361 9.64 -29.59 0.64
C THR A 361 10.38 -30.53 1.59
N TYR A 362 9.61 -31.33 2.33
CA TYR A 362 10.11 -32.33 3.27
C TYR A 362 9.38 -33.66 3.06
N GLU A 363 10.02 -34.77 3.43
CA GLU A 363 9.42 -36.12 3.33
C GLU A 363 8.05 -36.21 4.02
N ASN A 364 7.91 -35.49 5.13
CA ASN A 364 6.74 -35.51 6.00
C ASN A 364 5.86 -34.26 5.89
N GLY A 365 6.13 -33.37 4.93
CA GLY A 365 5.49 -32.06 4.80
C GLY A 365 5.71 -31.15 6.02
N TYR A 366 5.08 -29.98 5.99
CA TYR A 366 5.01 -29.05 7.11
C TYR A 366 4.20 -29.66 8.25
N ARG A 367 4.67 -29.45 9.47
CA ARG A 367 4.05 -29.94 10.70
C ARG A 367 3.61 -28.77 11.58
N LEU A 368 2.63 -29.01 12.45
CA LEU A 368 2.01 -27.97 13.27
C LEU A 368 2.82 -27.61 14.52
N GLY A 369 3.70 -28.49 15.01
CA GLY A 369 4.30 -28.36 16.33
C GLY A 369 3.34 -28.77 17.43
N ASP A 370 3.32 -28.01 18.52
CA ASP A 370 2.53 -28.27 19.74
C ASP A 370 2.82 -29.62 20.44
N ASP A 371 4.03 -30.14 20.29
CA ASP A 371 4.49 -31.38 20.92
C ASP A 371 5.83 -31.22 21.66
N GLU A 372 6.27 -29.98 21.87
CA GLU A 372 7.55 -29.60 22.49
C GLU A 372 8.80 -30.16 21.79
N SER A 373 8.66 -30.73 20.59
CA SER A 373 9.79 -31.30 19.83
C SER A 373 10.83 -30.24 19.46
N LEU A 374 10.40 -28.98 19.39
CA LEU A 374 11.23 -27.82 19.08
C LEU A 374 10.91 -26.70 20.06
N VAL A 375 11.94 -26.26 20.78
CA VAL A 375 11.88 -25.09 21.67
C VAL A 375 12.86 -24.05 21.16
N LEU A 376 12.37 -22.83 20.97
CA LEU A 376 13.17 -21.68 20.56
C LEU A 376 13.35 -20.72 21.74
N ASN A 377 14.47 -20.02 21.75
CA ASN A 377 14.68 -18.82 22.54
C ASN A 377 14.73 -17.62 21.58
N LEU A 378 13.75 -16.72 21.68
CA LEU A 378 13.70 -15.44 20.99
C LEU A 378 14.00 -14.33 22.00
N ASP A 379 15.06 -13.56 21.74
CA ASP A 379 15.45 -12.41 22.56
C ASP A 379 15.56 -11.16 21.67
N VAL A 380 14.66 -10.21 21.87
CA VAL A 380 14.56 -8.97 21.10
C VAL A 380 14.57 -7.80 22.08
N LEU A 381 15.39 -6.79 21.78
CA LEU A 381 15.42 -5.53 22.48
C LEU A 381 15.29 -4.39 21.46
N MET A 382 14.27 -3.56 21.64
CA MET A 382 13.94 -2.42 20.77
C MET A 382 14.18 -1.09 21.49
N ASP A 383 14.61 -0.08 20.74
CA ASP A 383 14.65 1.32 21.14
C ASP A 383 13.41 2.03 20.62
N ASN A 384 12.37 2.10 21.44
CA ASN A 384 11.13 2.81 21.13
C ASN A 384 11.19 4.20 21.77
N LYS A 385 11.36 5.24 20.96
CA LYS A 385 11.54 6.61 21.45
C LYS A 385 10.96 7.64 20.49
N VAL A 386 10.51 8.76 21.06
CA VAL A 386 10.06 9.90 20.26
C VAL A 386 11.26 10.55 19.58
N GLY A 387 11.16 10.77 18.27
CA GLY A 387 12.17 11.44 17.47
C GLY A 387 11.56 12.23 16.31
N PRO A 388 12.34 13.12 15.69
CA PRO A 388 11.85 13.91 14.57
C PRO A 388 11.73 13.08 13.29
N ILE A 389 10.72 13.40 12.49
CA ILE A 389 10.56 13.03 11.08
C ILE A 389 10.33 14.30 10.26
N TRP A 390 10.64 14.25 8.96
CA TRP A 390 10.73 15.42 8.09
C TRP A 390 9.97 15.24 6.78
N ASP A 391 8.75 15.77 6.72
CA ASP A 391 8.02 15.90 5.47
C ASP A 391 8.58 17.08 4.67
N VAL A 392 8.56 16.99 3.33
CA VAL A 392 8.92 18.11 2.45
C VAL A 392 7.75 18.49 1.57
N ILE A 393 7.30 19.74 1.72
CA ILE A 393 6.14 20.28 1.01
C ILE A 393 6.61 21.26 -0.07
N GLY A 394 6.38 20.90 -1.33
CA GLY A 394 6.57 21.76 -2.49
C GLY A 394 5.24 22.39 -2.92
N THR A 395 5.23 23.69 -3.25
CA THR A 395 4.00 24.39 -3.67
C THR A 395 4.21 25.21 -4.95
N ILE A 396 3.27 25.07 -5.89
CA ILE A 396 3.06 25.96 -7.04
C ILE A 396 1.71 26.65 -6.87
N GLU A 397 1.72 27.97 -6.65
CA GLU A 397 0.51 28.73 -6.35
C GLU A 397 -0.43 28.83 -7.56
N GLY A 398 -1.72 28.58 -7.31
CA GLY A 398 -2.78 28.74 -8.30
C GLY A 398 -3.05 30.20 -8.64
N SER A 399 -3.44 30.49 -9.88
CA SER A 399 -3.67 31.87 -10.35
C SER A 399 -5.12 32.33 -10.31
N VAL A 400 -6.08 31.42 -10.12
CA VAL A 400 -7.53 31.74 -10.15
C VAL A 400 -8.26 31.20 -8.92
N GLU A 401 -7.93 29.97 -8.50
CA GLU A 401 -8.47 29.29 -7.33
C GLU A 401 -7.30 28.87 -6.41
N PRO A 402 -6.49 29.83 -5.89
CA PRO A 402 -5.28 29.52 -5.11
C PRO A 402 -5.56 28.78 -3.80
N ASP A 403 -6.79 28.85 -3.30
CA ASP A 403 -7.25 28.12 -2.12
C ASP A 403 -7.49 26.64 -2.40
N GLN A 404 -7.85 26.26 -3.63
CA GLN A 404 -8.08 24.86 -4.01
C GLN A 404 -6.75 24.14 -4.25
N GLN A 405 -6.59 22.95 -3.66
CA GLN A 405 -5.32 22.21 -3.62
C GLN A 405 -5.42 20.89 -4.38
N VAL A 406 -4.56 20.69 -5.37
CA VAL A 406 -4.29 19.38 -5.98
C VAL A 406 -3.04 18.84 -5.33
N LEU A 407 -3.19 17.77 -4.57
CA LEU A 407 -2.08 17.16 -3.86
C LEU A 407 -1.56 15.95 -4.63
N ILE A 408 -0.24 15.84 -4.71
CA ILE A 408 0.44 14.63 -5.15
C ILE A 408 1.50 14.27 -4.12
N GLY A 409 1.69 12.97 -3.86
CA GLY A 409 2.65 12.56 -2.86
C GLY A 409 3.25 11.18 -3.07
N ASN A 410 4.36 10.98 -2.36
CA ASN A 410 5.18 9.79 -2.30
C ASN A 410 6.01 9.86 -1.01
N HIS A 411 6.14 8.77 -0.27
CA HIS A 411 7.06 8.72 0.86
C HIS A 411 8.52 8.60 0.40
N ARG A 412 9.43 8.93 1.31
CA ARG A 412 10.87 9.03 1.04
C ARG A 412 11.69 8.09 1.92
N ASP A 413 11.22 7.77 3.11
CA ASP A 413 11.90 6.83 4.00
C ASP A 413 11.86 5.41 3.45
N ALA A 414 12.94 4.64 3.66
CA ALA A 414 13.03 3.25 3.24
C ALA A 414 13.62 2.37 4.34
N TRP A 415 13.24 1.09 4.41
CA TRP A 415 13.88 0.15 5.35
C TRP A 415 15.40 0.02 5.20
N VAL A 416 15.90 0.11 3.96
CA VAL A 416 17.33 0.10 3.62
C VAL A 416 17.56 1.14 2.53
N CYS A 417 17.97 0.75 1.30
CA CYS A 417 18.19 1.70 0.20
C CYS A 417 16.93 1.98 -0.63
N GLY A 418 15.95 1.07 -0.63
CA GLY A 418 14.62 1.35 -1.16
C GLY A 418 14.57 1.86 -2.59
N ALA A 419 15.28 1.22 -3.53
CA ALA A 419 15.34 1.69 -4.91
C ALA A 419 13.99 1.56 -5.64
N VAL A 420 13.24 0.51 -5.37
CA VAL A 420 11.83 0.40 -5.71
C VAL A 420 11.03 1.18 -4.67
N ASP A 421 11.06 0.71 -3.41
CA ASP A 421 10.22 1.24 -2.33
C ASP A 421 11.01 2.15 -1.39
N PRO A 422 10.83 3.49 -1.45
CA PRO A 422 9.94 4.25 -2.34
C PRO A 422 10.67 5.11 -3.39
N SER A 423 11.99 4.96 -3.50
CA SER A 423 12.82 5.92 -4.23
C SER A 423 12.45 6.02 -5.71
N SER A 424 11.81 4.99 -6.27
CA SER A 424 11.26 5.00 -7.63
C SER A 424 10.16 6.04 -7.80
N GLY A 425 9.19 6.11 -6.88
CA GLY A 425 8.16 7.15 -6.84
C GLY A 425 8.74 8.52 -6.53
N SER A 426 9.74 8.61 -5.64
CA SER A 426 10.42 9.86 -5.31
C SER A 426 11.10 10.44 -6.55
N ALA A 427 11.83 9.61 -7.31
CA ALA A 427 12.47 10.02 -8.56
C ALA A 427 11.46 10.56 -9.57
N VAL A 428 10.30 9.92 -9.70
CA VAL A 428 9.21 10.38 -10.58
C VAL A 428 8.66 11.72 -10.12
N MET A 429 8.41 11.90 -8.81
CA MET A 429 7.93 13.17 -8.25
C MET A 429 8.92 14.32 -8.50
N MET A 430 10.22 14.05 -8.37
CA MET A 430 11.27 15.03 -8.67
C MET A 430 11.24 15.47 -10.13
N GLU A 431 11.03 14.53 -11.06
CA GLU A 431 10.94 14.84 -12.49
C GLU A 431 9.67 15.64 -12.84
N ILE A 432 8.54 15.34 -12.18
CA ILE A 432 7.32 16.14 -12.30
C ILE A 432 7.57 17.56 -11.77
N ALA A 433 8.20 17.70 -10.60
CA ALA A 433 8.53 19.01 -10.03
C ALA A 433 9.43 19.82 -10.97
N ARG A 434 10.44 19.19 -11.58
CA ARG A 434 11.32 19.81 -12.57
C ARG A 434 10.55 20.29 -13.79
N GLY A 435 9.75 19.42 -14.41
CA GLY A 435 8.98 19.73 -15.63
C GLY A 435 7.92 20.81 -15.40
N LEU A 436 7.21 20.77 -14.27
CA LEU A 436 6.28 21.85 -13.90
C LEU A 436 7.01 23.17 -13.63
N GLY A 437 8.17 23.12 -12.96
CA GLY A 437 9.01 24.29 -12.74
C GLY A 437 9.49 24.96 -14.03
N GLU A 438 9.83 24.17 -15.05
CA GLU A 438 10.17 24.68 -16.39
C GLU A 438 8.98 25.39 -17.06
N LEU A 439 7.79 24.77 -17.02
CA LEU A 439 6.58 25.41 -17.54
C LEU A 439 6.25 26.73 -16.82
N VAL A 440 6.40 26.77 -15.49
CA VAL A 440 6.18 27.98 -14.69
C VAL A 440 7.17 29.09 -15.09
N LYS A 441 8.44 28.76 -15.31
CA LYS A 441 9.46 29.70 -15.82
C LYS A 441 9.10 30.25 -17.21
N GLU A 442 8.42 29.46 -18.04
CA GLU A 442 7.89 29.87 -19.35
C GLU A 442 6.56 30.64 -19.27
N GLY A 443 6.00 30.83 -18.06
CA GLY A 443 4.81 31.62 -17.82
C GLY A 443 3.51 30.82 -17.74
N TRP A 444 3.56 29.48 -17.75
CA TRP A 444 2.41 28.65 -17.40
C TRP A 444 2.03 28.89 -15.93
N LYS A 445 0.73 28.99 -15.68
CA LYS A 445 0.18 29.18 -14.34
C LYS A 445 -0.98 28.21 -14.14
N PRO A 446 -0.95 27.34 -13.12
CA PRO A 446 -2.11 26.50 -12.85
C PRO A 446 -3.27 27.36 -12.35
N ARG A 447 -4.50 26.85 -12.52
CA ARG A 447 -5.72 27.49 -11.99
C ARG A 447 -5.75 27.34 -10.47
N ARG A 448 -5.47 26.13 -9.99
CA ARG A 448 -5.45 25.69 -8.59
C ARG A 448 -4.03 25.54 -8.08
N THR A 449 -3.85 25.56 -6.78
CA THR A 449 -2.54 25.32 -6.17
C THR A 449 -2.17 23.84 -6.28
N ILE A 450 -0.94 23.57 -6.71
CA ILE A 450 -0.36 22.22 -6.72
C ILE A 450 0.51 22.07 -5.47
N VAL A 451 0.30 20.99 -4.71
CA VAL A 451 1.07 20.65 -3.52
C VAL A 451 1.73 19.30 -3.75
N LEU A 452 3.05 19.25 -3.61
CA LEU A 452 3.86 18.03 -3.67
C LEU A 452 4.27 17.68 -2.24
N GLY A 453 3.91 16.48 -1.78
CA GLY A 453 4.29 15.96 -0.47
C GLY A 453 5.30 14.82 -0.59
N SER A 454 6.52 15.06 -0.12
CA SER A 454 7.50 14.01 0.15
C SER A 454 7.37 13.61 1.62
N TRP A 455 6.74 12.48 1.87
CA TRP A 455 6.37 12.02 3.21
C TRP A 455 7.52 11.26 3.88
N ASP A 456 7.61 11.34 5.19
CA ASP A 456 8.53 10.55 6.03
C ASP A 456 7.75 9.61 6.95
N GLY A 457 8.39 8.52 7.38
CA GLY A 457 7.84 7.51 8.27
C GLY A 457 6.66 6.73 7.70
N GLU A 458 6.52 6.60 6.39
CA GLU A 458 5.48 5.73 5.81
C GLU A 458 5.69 4.29 6.26
N GLU A 459 6.94 3.83 6.24
CA GLU A 459 7.30 2.45 6.54
C GLU A 459 7.01 2.09 8.00
N PHE A 460 7.01 3.12 8.85
CA PHE A 460 6.70 3.08 10.27
C PHE A 460 5.20 3.25 10.56
N GLY A 461 4.35 3.27 9.53
CA GLY A 461 2.90 3.27 9.67
C GLY A 461 2.20 4.54 9.20
N LEU A 462 2.64 5.08 8.06
CA LEU A 462 2.06 6.26 7.41
C LEU A 462 2.21 7.52 8.27
N LEU A 463 3.33 7.67 8.98
CA LEU A 463 3.52 8.70 10.00
C LEU A 463 3.32 10.11 9.41
N GLY A 464 4.26 10.60 8.59
CA GLY A 464 4.29 11.98 8.11
C GLY A 464 3.01 12.38 7.36
N SER A 465 2.56 11.56 6.40
CA SER A 465 1.33 11.83 5.66
C SER A 465 0.08 11.88 6.55
N THR A 466 0.00 11.04 7.59
CA THR A 466 -1.10 11.09 8.56
C THR A 466 -1.00 12.34 9.44
N GLU A 467 0.18 12.66 9.99
CA GLU A 467 0.38 13.85 10.83
C GLU A 467 0.06 15.14 10.05
N PHE A 468 0.45 15.21 8.78
CA PHE A 468 0.10 16.31 7.88
C PHE A 468 -1.40 16.41 7.64
N ALA A 469 -2.06 15.27 7.41
CA ALA A 469 -3.51 15.23 7.23
C ALA A 469 -4.26 15.63 8.51
N GLU A 470 -3.78 15.24 9.68
CA GLU A 470 -4.35 15.60 10.98
C GLU A 470 -4.16 17.09 11.30
N GLU A 471 -2.96 17.65 11.09
CA GLU A 471 -2.68 19.07 11.34
C GLU A 471 -3.56 19.96 10.48
N ARG A 472 -3.81 19.54 9.23
CA ARG A 472 -4.52 20.33 8.21
C ARG A 472 -5.91 19.80 7.91
N ALA A 473 -6.49 18.97 8.77
CA ALA A 473 -7.73 18.24 8.50
C ALA A 473 -8.88 19.15 8.05
N GLU A 474 -9.12 20.25 8.78
CA GLU A 474 -10.19 21.20 8.47
C GLU A 474 -9.95 21.94 7.15
N GLU A 475 -8.70 22.24 6.83
CA GLU A 475 -8.33 22.87 5.57
C GLU A 475 -8.53 21.90 4.41
N LEU A 476 -7.97 20.69 4.51
CA LEU A 476 -7.97 19.70 3.44
C LEU A 476 -9.39 19.23 3.11
N LYS A 477 -10.26 19.04 4.11
CA LYS A 477 -11.68 18.71 3.87
C LYS A 477 -12.41 19.76 3.04
N GLN A 478 -12.02 21.03 3.13
CA GLN A 478 -12.67 22.14 2.42
C GLN A 478 -12.02 22.47 1.09
N LYS A 479 -10.71 22.23 0.97
CA LYS A 479 -9.88 22.79 -0.11
C LYS A 479 -9.20 21.74 -0.98
N ALA A 480 -9.03 20.50 -0.53
CA ALA A 480 -8.40 19.46 -1.31
C ALA A 480 -9.34 19.01 -2.45
N VAL A 481 -8.87 19.14 -3.68
CA VAL A 481 -9.57 18.65 -4.87
C VAL A 481 -9.35 17.16 -5.04
N ALA A 482 -8.10 16.72 -4.92
CA ALA A 482 -7.72 15.32 -4.91
C ALA A 482 -6.31 15.12 -4.32
N TYR A 483 -6.03 13.87 -3.92
CA TYR A 483 -4.69 13.39 -3.60
C TYR A 483 -4.31 12.22 -4.52
N ILE A 484 -3.23 12.35 -5.29
CA ILE A 484 -2.70 11.26 -6.13
C ILE A 484 -1.37 10.76 -5.56
N ASN A 485 -1.37 9.48 -5.19
CA ASN A 485 -0.22 8.76 -4.66
C ASN A 485 0.51 7.99 -5.76
N VAL A 486 1.83 8.06 -5.75
CA VAL A 486 2.68 7.11 -6.47
C VAL A 486 3.81 6.71 -5.54
N ASP A 487 3.71 5.49 -5.03
CA ASP A 487 4.66 4.93 -4.09
C ASP A 487 5.77 4.19 -4.87
N ASN A 488 5.35 3.13 -5.57
CA ASN A 488 6.24 2.18 -6.21
C ASN A 488 6.10 2.16 -7.74
N VAL A 489 7.23 2.19 -8.44
CA VAL A 489 7.32 2.09 -9.92
C VAL A 489 8.33 1.01 -10.30
N VAL A 490 7.84 -0.17 -10.66
CA VAL A 490 8.68 -1.31 -11.06
C VAL A 490 7.98 -2.18 -12.10
N GLY A 491 8.65 -2.56 -13.18
CA GLY A 491 8.12 -3.50 -14.17
C GLY A 491 7.11 -2.90 -15.17
N PRO A 492 6.59 -3.73 -16.09
CA PRO A 492 5.78 -3.25 -17.22
C PRO A 492 4.27 -3.12 -16.91
N LEU A 493 3.77 -3.71 -15.83
CA LEU A 493 2.32 -3.88 -15.62
C LEU A 493 1.72 -2.69 -14.90
N ALA A 494 0.84 -1.95 -15.58
CA ALA A 494 0.19 -0.79 -14.99
C ALA A 494 -0.83 -1.19 -13.91
N LEU A 495 -0.86 -0.42 -12.84
CA LEU A 495 -1.78 -0.58 -11.72
C LEU A 495 -2.37 0.78 -11.37
N ALA A 496 -3.68 0.82 -11.13
CA ALA A 496 -4.31 1.98 -10.53
C ALA A 496 -5.45 1.56 -9.61
N MET A 497 -5.48 2.18 -8.45
CA MET A 497 -6.58 2.14 -7.51
C MET A 497 -7.15 3.55 -7.40
N GLY A 498 -8.45 3.69 -7.15
CA GLY A 498 -9.01 5.02 -7.01
C GLY A 498 -10.39 5.05 -6.38
N THR A 499 -10.75 6.24 -5.91
CA THR A 499 -12.14 6.58 -5.61
C THR A 499 -12.99 6.39 -6.87
N PRO A 500 -14.22 5.85 -6.81
CA PRO A 500 -15.05 5.65 -8.00
C PRO A 500 -15.21 6.90 -8.87
N SER A 501 -15.27 8.09 -8.25
CA SER A 501 -15.43 9.36 -8.95
C SER A 501 -14.22 9.78 -9.81
N ILE A 502 -13.01 9.29 -9.53
CA ILE A 502 -11.79 9.63 -10.30
C ILE A 502 -11.48 8.58 -11.38
N ALA A 503 -12.14 7.43 -11.34
CA ALA A 503 -11.85 6.26 -12.16
C ALA A 503 -11.79 6.58 -13.67
N LYS A 504 -12.82 7.28 -14.18
CA LYS A 504 -12.88 7.70 -15.58
C LYS A 504 -11.76 8.64 -15.98
N PHE A 505 -11.35 9.54 -15.09
CA PHE A 505 -10.26 10.48 -15.33
C PHE A 505 -8.89 9.77 -15.43
N ILE A 506 -8.66 8.76 -14.59
CA ILE A 506 -7.47 7.91 -14.65
C ILE A 506 -7.39 7.22 -16.02
N GLU A 507 -8.48 6.61 -16.47
CA GLU A 507 -8.53 5.95 -17.79
C GLU A 507 -8.37 6.93 -18.95
N ASP A 508 -9.02 8.09 -18.90
CA ASP A 508 -8.99 9.07 -19.99
C ASP A 508 -7.61 9.74 -20.12
N THR A 509 -6.86 9.89 -19.04
CA THR A 509 -5.47 10.36 -19.10
C THR A 509 -4.53 9.28 -19.64
N ALA A 510 -4.70 8.02 -19.26
CA ALA A 510 -3.90 6.91 -19.80
C ALA A 510 -4.06 6.74 -21.33
N LYS A 511 -5.20 7.14 -21.91
CA LYS A 511 -5.45 7.07 -23.38
C LYS A 511 -4.59 8.03 -24.20
N VAL A 512 -4.08 9.08 -23.59
CA VAL A 512 -3.28 10.12 -24.27
C VAL A 512 -1.80 10.09 -23.86
N VAL A 513 -1.43 9.20 -22.95
CA VAL A 513 -0.04 8.91 -22.58
C VAL A 513 0.51 7.83 -23.51
N PRO A 514 1.76 7.96 -24.00
CA PRO A 514 2.41 6.93 -24.81
C PRO A 514 2.44 5.55 -24.11
N PRO A 515 2.58 4.45 -24.85
CA PRO A 515 2.79 3.14 -24.25
C PRO A 515 4.10 3.09 -23.43
N ASN A 516 4.10 2.33 -22.34
CA ASN A 516 5.31 1.96 -21.60
C ASN A 516 6.17 1.02 -22.46
N LEU A 517 7.43 1.40 -22.69
CA LEU A 517 8.41 0.64 -23.47
C LEU A 517 9.46 -0.01 -22.56
N PHE A 518 8.99 -0.72 -21.53
CA PHE A 518 9.78 -1.35 -20.47
C PHE A 518 10.97 -2.17 -20.99
N PHE A 519 10.78 -2.96 -22.05
CA PHE A 519 11.83 -3.81 -22.63
C PHE A 519 12.73 -3.07 -23.65
N GLY A 520 12.57 -1.76 -23.78
CA GLY A 520 13.31 -0.92 -24.72
C GLY A 520 12.55 -0.70 -26.03
N LYS A 521 13.00 0.29 -26.80
CA LYS A 521 12.37 0.68 -28.07
C LYS A 521 12.45 -0.46 -29.09
N ASN A 522 11.33 -0.77 -29.75
CA ASN A 522 11.20 -1.84 -30.75
C ASN A 522 11.42 -3.27 -30.25
N ASP A 523 11.41 -3.51 -28.93
CA ASP A 523 11.43 -4.87 -28.39
C ASP A 523 10.02 -5.49 -28.47
N SER A 524 9.93 -6.71 -29.00
CA SER A 524 8.67 -7.41 -29.25
C SER A 524 7.98 -7.94 -27.98
N ARG A 525 8.64 -7.88 -26.83
CA ARG A 525 8.05 -8.23 -25.53
C ARG A 525 7.14 -7.14 -25.00
N ASN A 526 7.30 -5.88 -25.44
CA ASN A 526 6.39 -4.81 -25.06
C ASN A 526 4.99 -5.10 -25.62
N GLU A 527 3.95 -4.87 -24.80
CA GLU A 527 2.59 -4.99 -25.28
C GLU A 527 2.31 -4.04 -26.46
N PRO A 528 1.65 -4.53 -27.53
CA PRO A 528 1.23 -3.68 -28.64
C PRO A 528 0.14 -2.71 -28.19
N GLY A 529 0.17 -1.49 -28.72
CA GLY A 529 -0.81 -0.45 -28.39
C GLY A 529 -0.31 0.92 -28.82
N ASN A 530 -1.22 1.89 -28.91
CA ASN A 530 -0.86 3.28 -29.22
C ASN A 530 -0.80 4.16 -27.96
N SER A 531 -1.25 3.64 -26.82
CA SER A 531 -1.34 4.35 -25.55
C SER A 531 -1.06 3.43 -24.36
N LEU A 532 -0.79 4.03 -23.20
CA LEU A 532 -0.72 3.31 -21.92
C LEU A 532 -2.04 2.56 -21.63
N TYR A 533 -3.18 3.18 -21.92
CA TYR A 533 -4.50 2.55 -21.73
C TYR A 533 -4.64 1.24 -22.53
N ASP A 534 -4.21 1.22 -23.79
CA ASP A 534 -4.31 0.00 -24.62
C ASP A 534 -3.49 -1.15 -24.02
N GLN A 535 -2.27 -0.84 -23.55
CA GLN A 535 -1.41 -1.82 -22.90
C GLN A 535 -2.03 -2.32 -21.59
N TRP A 536 -2.49 -1.41 -20.75
CA TRP A 536 -3.09 -1.73 -19.45
C TRP A 536 -4.36 -2.59 -19.59
N ALA A 537 -5.23 -2.26 -20.55
CA ALA A 537 -6.41 -3.05 -20.85
C ALA A 537 -6.04 -4.47 -21.31
N ALA A 538 -5.02 -4.61 -22.16
CA ALA A 538 -4.53 -5.92 -22.61
C ALA A 538 -3.89 -6.73 -21.47
N GLN A 539 -3.13 -6.08 -20.60
CA GLN A 539 -2.53 -6.69 -19.40
C GLN A 539 -3.62 -7.19 -18.44
N THR A 540 -4.64 -6.37 -18.17
CA THR A 540 -5.78 -6.71 -17.30
C THR A 540 -6.57 -7.89 -17.86
N ALA A 541 -6.87 -7.89 -19.17
CA ALA A 541 -7.56 -9.00 -19.80
C ALA A 541 -6.77 -10.32 -19.71
N ARG A 542 -5.44 -10.26 -19.86
CA ARG A 542 -4.55 -11.41 -19.68
C ARG A 542 -4.59 -11.94 -18.24
N HIS A 543 -4.49 -11.05 -17.25
CA HIS A 543 -4.58 -11.43 -15.84
C HIS A 543 -5.92 -12.11 -15.52
N ARG A 544 -7.05 -11.51 -15.95
CA ARG A 544 -8.39 -12.09 -15.77
C ARG A 544 -8.54 -13.49 -16.37
N SER A 545 -7.85 -13.78 -17.48
CA SER A 545 -7.84 -15.11 -18.08
C SER A 545 -7.12 -16.18 -17.25
N GLN A 546 -6.22 -15.76 -16.34
CA GLN A 546 -5.41 -16.65 -15.50
C GLN A 546 -6.06 -16.96 -14.14
N ILE A 547 -6.94 -16.08 -13.66
CA ILE A 547 -7.57 -16.20 -12.33
C ILE A 547 -8.97 -16.87 -12.37
N TYR A 548 -9.42 -17.36 -13.54
CA TYR A 548 -10.62 -18.20 -13.71
C TYR A 548 -11.88 -17.76 -12.96
N GLY A 549 -12.24 -16.48 -13.06
CA GLY A 549 -13.47 -15.93 -12.46
C GLY A 549 -13.34 -15.55 -10.98
N VAL A 550 -12.14 -15.63 -10.41
CA VAL A 550 -11.82 -14.96 -9.15
C VAL A 550 -11.87 -13.45 -9.39
N TYR A 551 -12.50 -12.73 -8.46
CA TYR A 551 -12.56 -11.28 -8.49
C TYR A 551 -11.16 -10.67 -8.34
N ASP A 552 -10.84 -9.70 -9.19
CA ASP A 552 -9.51 -9.08 -9.31
C ASP A 552 -9.38 -7.76 -8.55
N GLY A 553 -10.34 -7.41 -7.69
CA GLY A 553 -10.30 -6.18 -6.89
C GLY A 553 -10.83 -4.94 -7.60
N THR A 554 -11.32 -5.05 -8.83
CA THR A 554 -11.77 -3.89 -9.62
C THR A 554 -13.12 -3.34 -9.20
N LEU A 555 -13.31 -2.03 -9.32
CA LEU A 555 -14.53 -1.32 -8.91
C LEU A 555 -15.83 -1.94 -9.45
N ALA A 556 -15.75 -2.57 -10.62
CA ALA A 556 -16.80 -3.38 -11.21
C ALA A 556 -16.18 -4.42 -12.16
N PRO A 557 -16.87 -5.53 -12.51
CA PRO A 557 -16.30 -6.64 -13.28
C PRO A 557 -15.54 -6.28 -14.57
N ASP A 558 -15.94 -5.20 -15.26
CA ASP A 558 -15.32 -4.75 -16.52
C ASP A 558 -14.40 -3.52 -16.35
N HIS A 559 -14.24 -3.00 -15.13
CA HIS A 559 -13.43 -1.81 -14.87
C HIS A 559 -11.93 -2.12 -14.83
N LEU A 560 -11.06 -1.17 -15.17
CA LEU A 560 -9.61 -1.30 -14.99
C LEU A 560 -9.12 -0.88 -13.58
N ILE A 561 -9.92 -0.08 -12.88
CA ILE A 561 -9.53 0.55 -11.62
C ILE A 561 -9.86 -0.37 -10.45
N GLN A 562 -8.90 -0.53 -9.54
CA GLN A 562 -9.07 -1.28 -8.30
C GLN A 562 -9.60 -0.43 -7.14
N PHE A 563 -10.22 -1.09 -6.17
CA PHE A 563 -10.56 -0.46 -4.89
C PHE A 563 -9.30 -0.06 -4.13
N MET A 564 -9.34 1.12 -3.50
CA MET A 564 -8.31 1.51 -2.54
C MET A 564 -8.65 0.97 -1.15
N GLY A 565 -7.71 0.20 -0.60
CA GLY A 565 -7.70 -0.18 0.81
C GLY A 565 -6.93 0.85 1.64
N SER A 566 -5.92 0.37 2.35
CA SER A 566 -4.85 1.14 2.99
C SER A 566 -3.49 0.64 2.46
N GLY A 567 -2.37 0.96 3.12
CA GLY A 567 -1.04 0.46 2.78
C GLY A 567 -0.16 1.42 1.98
N SER A 568 -0.52 2.70 1.93
CA SER A 568 0.36 3.81 1.55
C SER A 568 -0.29 5.14 1.99
N ASP A 569 0.37 6.26 1.73
CA ASP A 569 0.06 7.60 2.27
C ASP A 569 -1.33 8.14 1.92
N PHE A 570 -1.99 7.60 0.89
CA PHE A 570 -3.36 7.98 0.55
C PHE A 570 -4.37 7.67 1.67
N THR A 571 -4.02 6.82 2.65
CA THR A 571 -4.94 6.34 3.69
C THR A 571 -5.58 7.48 4.47
N ALA A 572 -4.80 8.45 4.98
CA ALA A 572 -5.33 9.55 5.77
C ALA A 572 -6.21 10.49 4.92
N PHE A 573 -5.82 10.76 3.68
CA PHE A 573 -6.62 11.59 2.77
C PHE A 573 -7.94 10.92 2.39
N TYR A 574 -7.90 9.64 2.01
CA TYR A 574 -9.05 8.89 1.50
C TYR A 574 -9.98 8.40 2.61
N GLN A 575 -9.47 7.62 3.56
CA GLN A 575 -10.30 6.94 4.56
C GLN A 575 -10.70 7.85 5.72
N HIS A 576 -9.82 8.77 6.13
CA HIS A 576 -10.07 9.65 7.28
C HIS A 576 -10.70 10.99 6.86
N LEU A 577 -10.15 11.66 5.85
CA LEU A 577 -10.63 12.99 5.43
C LEU A 577 -11.70 12.95 4.33
N GLY A 578 -11.87 11.82 3.62
CA GLY A 578 -12.84 11.70 2.52
C GLY A 578 -12.45 12.48 1.26
N VAL A 579 -11.15 12.75 1.07
CA VAL A 579 -10.61 13.38 -0.14
C VAL A 579 -10.66 12.38 -1.29
N ILE A 580 -11.05 12.85 -2.48
CA ILE A 580 -11.00 12.02 -3.69
C ILE A 580 -9.55 11.67 -3.99
N SER A 581 -9.24 10.38 -4.02
CA SER A 581 -7.86 9.93 -4.08
C SER A 581 -7.64 8.82 -5.11
N ALA A 582 -6.41 8.72 -5.58
CA ALA A 582 -5.92 7.66 -6.45
C ALA A 582 -4.53 7.19 -6.00
N ASN A 583 -4.25 5.91 -6.24
CA ASN A 583 -2.92 5.32 -6.10
C ASN A 583 -2.53 4.69 -7.43
N LEU A 584 -1.42 5.13 -8.03
CA LEU A 584 -0.92 4.60 -9.30
C LEU A 584 0.40 3.87 -9.05
N GLY A 585 0.70 2.89 -9.90
CA GLY A 585 1.96 2.17 -9.83
C GLY A 585 2.21 1.32 -11.06
N PHE A 586 3.39 0.72 -11.08
CA PHE A 586 3.70 -0.39 -11.97
C PHE A 586 4.21 -1.58 -11.16
N THR A 587 3.94 -2.79 -11.64
CA THR A 587 4.42 -4.04 -11.04
C THR A 587 5.09 -4.96 -12.06
N LEU A 588 5.92 -5.89 -11.59
CA LEU A 588 6.61 -6.86 -12.46
C LEU A 588 5.69 -8.01 -12.92
N ASN A 589 4.84 -8.52 -12.02
CA ASN A 589 4.06 -9.74 -12.27
C ASN A 589 2.71 -9.75 -11.52
N GLY A 590 2.18 -8.59 -11.11
CA GLY A 590 0.94 -8.48 -10.35
C GLY A 590 1.04 -8.94 -8.89
N ALA A 591 2.26 -9.23 -8.40
CA ALA A 591 2.58 -9.48 -7.01
C ALA A 591 3.65 -8.48 -6.51
N VAL A 592 3.88 -8.48 -5.21
CA VAL A 592 5.00 -7.76 -4.59
C VAL A 592 6.32 -8.29 -5.17
N TYR A 593 7.25 -7.39 -5.48
CA TYR A 593 8.54 -7.74 -6.06
C TYR A 593 9.44 -8.43 -5.02
N GLY A 594 10.33 -9.33 -5.48
CA GLY A 594 10.96 -10.28 -4.57
C GLY A 594 12.02 -9.75 -3.62
N THR A 595 12.44 -8.50 -3.80
CA THR A 595 13.36 -7.80 -2.91
C THR A 595 12.67 -6.82 -1.97
N TYR A 596 11.33 -6.84 -1.91
CA TYR A 596 10.55 -5.96 -1.02
C TYR A 596 11.03 -6.01 0.43
N HIS A 597 11.25 -4.82 1.01
CA HIS A 597 11.73 -4.54 2.37
C HIS A 597 13.04 -5.27 2.78
N SER A 598 13.89 -5.56 1.80
CA SER A 598 15.17 -6.25 1.93
C SER A 598 16.32 -5.29 1.61
N ASN A 599 17.54 -5.60 2.06
CA ASN A 599 18.74 -4.87 1.61
C ASN A 599 19.05 -5.05 0.10
N MET A 600 18.31 -5.95 -0.57
CA MET A 600 18.39 -6.19 -2.01
C MET A 600 17.42 -5.31 -2.82
N ASP A 601 16.60 -4.49 -2.15
CA ASP A 601 15.90 -3.40 -2.81
C ASP A 601 16.90 -2.29 -3.13
N SER A 602 17.62 -2.48 -4.23
CA SER A 602 18.83 -1.74 -4.56
C SER A 602 18.80 -1.19 -5.98
N LEU A 603 19.68 -0.23 -6.24
CA LEU A 603 19.90 0.29 -7.59
C LEU A 603 20.26 -0.83 -8.59
N MET A 604 21.00 -1.85 -8.14
CA MET A 604 21.32 -2.98 -9.01
C MET A 604 20.06 -3.78 -9.37
N TYR A 605 19.16 -4.05 -8.41
CA TYR A 605 17.87 -4.69 -8.70
C TYR A 605 17.06 -3.85 -9.71
N MET A 606 16.95 -2.55 -9.48
CA MET A 606 16.21 -1.65 -10.36
C MET A 606 16.80 -1.63 -11.77
N GLU A 607 18.11 -1.44 -11.91
CA GLU A 607 18.75 -1.27 -13.23
C GLU A 607 18.92 -2.56 -14.02
N THR A 608 18.78 -3.72 -13.39
CA THR A 608 18.91 -5.03 -14.05
C THR A 608 17.57 -5.71 -14.30
N LEU A 609 16.59 -5.52 -13.41
CA LEU A 609 15.34 -6.26 -13.40
C LEU A 609 14.12 -5.36 -13.27
N GLY A 610 14.22 -4.28 -12.49
CA GLY A 610 13.08 -3.44 -12.09
C GLY A 610 12.61 -2.44 -13.14
N ASP A 611 13.51 -1.72 -13.81
CA ASP A 611 13.28 -0.84 -14.97
C ASP A 611 14.60 -0.51 -15.70
N PRO A 612 15.19 -1.48 -16.42
CA PRO A 612 16.55 -1.35 -17.00
C PRO A 612 16.73 -0.19 -17.99
N HIS A 613 15.63 0.40 -18.46
CA HIS A 613 15.63 1.49 -19.43
C HIS A 613 15.01 2.78 -18.89
N TYR A 614 14.64 2.83 -17.60
CA TYR A 614 13.90 3.94 -16.99
C TYR A 614 12.63 4.33 -17.78
N ALA A 615 12.09 3.40 -18.55
CA ALA A 615 10.96 3.64 -19.45
C ALA A 615 9.65 3.69 -18.66
N THR A 616 9.56 2.89 -17.61
CA THR A 616 8.39 2.85 -16.71
C THR A 616 8.38 4.09 -15.82
N HIS A 617 9.54 4.49 -15.28
CA HIS A 617 9.69 5.76 -14.56
C HIS A 617 9.25 6.94 -15.42
N ALA A 618 9.71 7.00 -16.68
CA ALA A 618 9.33 8.06 -17.61
C ALA A 618 7.83 8.03 -17.92
N ASN A 619 7.25 6.86 -18.15
CA ASN A 619 5.83 6.71 -18.41
C ASN A 619 4.97 7.15 -17.22
N MET A 620 5.37 6.80 -16.00
CA MET A 620 4.68 7.24 -14.78
C MET A 620 4.80 8.76 -14.58
N ALA A 621 5.97 9.36 -14.84
CA ALA A 621 6.13 10.82 -14.79
C ALA A 621 5.20 11.54 -15.76
N GLN A 622 5.05 11.00 -16.98
CA GLN A 622 4.12 11.51 -17.98
C GLN A 622 2.66 11.39 -17.52
N TRP A 623 2.26 10.24 -16.98
CA TRP A 623 0.89 9.98 -16.58
C TRP A 623 0.46 10.75 -15.33
N TRP A 624 1.24 10.63 -14.25
CA TRP A 624 0.99 11.32 -12.99
C TRP A 624 1.11 12.83 -13.13
N GLY A 625 2.10 13.31 -13.89
CA GLY A 625 2.24 14.73 -14.20
C GLY A 625 1.08 15.28 -15.04
N LEU A 626 0.62 14.55 -16.05
CA LEU A 626 -0.56 14.95 -16.84
C LEU A 626 -1.82 15.03 -15.97
N MET A 627 -2.05 14.03 -15.10
CA MET A 627 -3.18 14.06 -14.17
C MET A 627 -3.11 15.28 -13.25
N THR A 628 -1.92 15.59 -12.74
CA THR A 628 -1.66 16.78 -11.91
C THR A 628 -2.02 18.06 -12.68
N MET A 629 -1.51 18.21 -13.91
CA MET A 629 -1.78 19.39 -14.74
C MET A 629 -3.26 19.58 -15.02
N ARG A 630 -4.00 18.51 -15.36
CA ARG A 630 -5.44 18.59 -15.67
C ARG A 630 -6.27 18.93 -14.44
N LEU A 631 -6.04 18.26 -13.31
CA LEU A 631 -6.72 18.63 -12.06
C LEU A 631 -6.43 20.07 -11.65
N ALA A 632 -5.21 20.56 -11.90
CA ALA A 632 -4.80 21.89 -11.53
C ALA A 632 -5.23 22.99 -12.51
N THR A 633 -5.63 22.66 -13.75
CA THR A 633 -5.94 23.66 -14.79
C THR A 633 -7.37 23.61 -15.32
N ASP A 634 -8.01 22.44 -15.33
CA ASP A 634 -9.35 22.29 -15.89
C ASP A 634 -10.37 23.12 -15.11
N VAL A 635 -11.21 23.86 -15.85
CA VAL A 635 -12.24 24.72 -15.25
C VAL A 635 -13.26 23.87 -14.48
N ILE A 636 -13.64 22.72 -15.04
CA ILE A 636 -14.51 21.73 -14.41
C ILE A 636 -13.62 20.55 -14.05
N VAL A 637 -13.55 20.20 -12.76
CA VAL A 637 -12.79 19.04 -12.32
C VAL A 637 -13.40 17.78 -12.96
N PRO A 638 -12.60 16.90 -13.60
CA PRO A 638 -13.09 15.83 -14.46
C PRO A 638 -13.58 14.59 -13.68
N PHE A 639 -14.32 14.77 -12.58
CA PHE A 639 -14.88 13.67 -11.79
C PHE A 639 -16.23 13.19 -12.33
N ASP A 640 -16.43 11.88 -12.28
CA ASP A 640 -17.65 11.21 -12.72
C ASP A 640 -18.28 10.41 -11.56
N PHE A 641 -19.32 10.96 -10.97
CA PHE A 641 -20.02 10.31 -9.85
C PHE A 641 -20.96 9.17 -10.29
N THR A 642 -21.14 8.92 -11.59
CA THR A 642 -22.01 7.81 -12.03
C THR A 642 -21.39 6.44 -11.74
N THR A 643 -20.05 6.35 -11.69
CA THR A 643 -19.33 5.13 -11.30
C THR A 643 -19.70 4.68 -9.89
N TYR A 644 -19.99 5.60 -8.95
CA TYR A 644 -20.48 5.22 -7.62
C TYR A 644 -21.76 4.39 -7.68
N GLY A 645 -22.69 4.75 -8.58
CA GLY A 645 -23.94 4.01 -8.74
C GLY A 645 -23.71 2.57 -9.23
N LEU A 646 -22.69 2.36 -10.07
CA LEU A 646 -22.28 1.03 -10.51
C LEU A 646 -21.69 0.23 -9.34
N VAL A 647 -20.71 0.81 -8.65
CA VAL A 647 -20.00 0.17 -7.52
C VAL A 647 -20.98 -0.23 -6.42
N MET A 648 -21.84 0.69 -5.99
CA MET A 648 -22.82 0.43 -4.92
C MET A 648 -23.80 -0.68 -5.28
N LYS A 649 -24.15 -0.81 -6.58
CA LYS A 649 -25.05 -1.86 -7.05
C LYS A 649 -24.37 -3.23 -6.99
N GLU A 650 -23.12 -3.33 -7.44
CA GLU A 650 -22.34 -4.57 -7.37
C GLU A 650 -22.07 -4.98 -5.91
N ASP A 651 -21.71 -4.02 -5.05
CA ASP A 651 -21.49 -4.30 -3.62
C ASP A 651 -22.77 -4.76 -2.90
N LEU A 652 -23.93 -4.15 -3.21
CA LEU A 652 -25.20 -4.59 -2.66
C LEU A 652 -25.52 -6.03 -3.10
N ALA A 653 -25.35 -6.34 -4.38
CA ALA A 653 -25.59 -7.68 -4.89
C ALA A 653 -24.68 -8.72 -4.21
N GLY A 654 -23.38 -8.41 -4.07
CA GLY A 654 -22.44 -9.27 -3.35
C GLY A 654 -22.76 -9.43 -1.87
N PHE A 655 -23.25 -8.37 -1.21
CA PHE A 655 -23.71 -8.43 0.18
C PHE A 655 -24.96 -9.31 0.35
N GLU A 656 -25.95 -9.16 -0.53
CA GLU A 656 -27.16 -9.98 -0.54
C GLU A 656 -26.86 -11.47 -0.79
N GLU A 657 -25.90 -11.77 -1.66
CA GLU A 657 -25.43 -13.14 -1.89
C GLU A 657 -24.79 -13.75 -0.64
N LYS A 658 -23.90 -13.00 0.03
CA LYS A 658 -23.28 -13.44 1.30
C LYS A 658 -24.31 -13.70 2.39
N ILE A 659 -25.30 -12.80 2.57
CA ILE A 659 -26.40 -13.01 3.53
C ILE A 659 -27.20 -14.26 3.18
N SER A 660 -27.54 -14.42 1.90
CA SER A 660 -28.31 -15.57 1.44
C SER A 660 -27.56 -16.89 1.65
N ALA A 661 -26.24 -16.90 1.51
CA ALA A 661 -25.40 -18.06 1.81
C ALA A 661 -25.37 -18.38 3.31
N MET A 662 -25.25 -17.38 4.17
CA MET A 662 -25.29 -17.56 5.64
C MET A 662 -26.62 -18.11 6.14
N ASN A 663 -27.75 -17.76 5.51
CA ASN A 663 -29.06 -18.30 5.87
C ASN A 663 -29.28 -19.75 5.39
N ARG A 664 -28.41 -20.29 4.54
CA ARG A 664 -28.50 -21.66 4.00
C ARG A 664 -27.53 -22.63 4.67
N SER A 665 -26.52 -22.12 5.38
CA SER A 665 -25.57 -22.87 6.22
C SER A 665 -26.05 -22.95 7.66
#